data_AF-A0A928T7I2-F1
#
_entry.id   AF-A0A928T7I2-F1
#
_cell.length_a   1.000
_cell.length_b   1.000
_cell.length_c   1.000
_cell.angle_alpha   90.00
_cell.angle_beta   90.00
_cell.angle_gamma   90.00
#
_symmetry.space_group_name_H-M   'P 1'
#
loop_
_entity.id
_entity.type
_entity.pdbx_description
1 polymer ?
#
loop_
_entity_poly.entity_id
_entity_poly.type
_entity_poly.pdbx_seq_one_letter_code
_entity_poly.pdbx_strand_id
1 'polypeptide(L)'
;MKTALPPVLESKLADFRRRVWVVKVLEGVLAGFVGLLVSWIVLFVLDRVMETPAWMRWTLMLGGSAVLGLGLPLKWHRWVWRQRQLEDAARLLKRTFPRLGDQLLGIVELSRHDDASRSERLVQAAMAQAAEAVKDKDFTNAVPEARHARWAWGLGAAAVVTLAAAFGVPEAAWNAAQRWAMPWKNIERFTFARIEPLPEKLVVPLAEPVKLTVKLDKDTRWSPQGAKASLEGQPLIQSTLKDGSYVLALPPQKDDATLKLSLGDVREEIAVLPRARPELTTLAVRTKLPAYLKYQTQPVIEVRGGSVSVLKGAQASIEATASRELASASLDGQSQTVSGDKMTTSFSELAADAEKTMTWKDRDGLEPREPLVLRLHAVEDESPRLAARRESPEQVVLDTEVVTFEVDAQDDFGIQSVGLEWRSVNDESTKGDKIAAAGEPEKKTLNAKATFSAVRDGVTPQLIEVRAWAEDYLPGRKRAYSAAFQLQILNKTDHALWLTEQFGKWLESARETYEREQQLHATNRELRQMKPEELDRPENRRKVAQQASAETANAARLGALNQSGRSLVEQATRNDEFDAQRLESWATMLKSLQDIASKKMPSVADLLKQSAGAKTQPSQSGQQSQKPSAPQLANGEQSPKSGSQGKPSDEEQKKANMPSISDREGSMSKPVEAKNDPNAKPAPPKPSTLKLPTTQMAAAPPKEGKKDEEQPQTPAQQKMDEAIEEQELLLAEFAKVSDELAAVLASLEASTFVKRLKKASRDQMVAAKDLNTKTLSAFGLEKQPVKEAASIAEHEKGQSEVVRLIQSDLEAYYARKPEMHFKTVIGQMKETQVVKALHTLGDQAAVNLSGSSMAGAEFWADTLDRWAEEMVAASECKACSSCSADSLPPEIVLKVMKALRDEMKLRDETREAESAKPALDAKVYAKQSNGLASKQFGIRQNVRGAFDDILRLPSGNEKFGKELKLLDAVMKVMDEAGTILDKPDTGAPAIAAETEAIELLLQAKRPNPKGGGGGGGSPGGGGSAASTSLAALADLGEGADAATNVEARPVGQSTGKAGRELPEEFKTGLDAYFNKLESK
;
A
#
# COMPACT_ATOMS: atom_id res chain seq x y z
N MET A 1 13.47 -18.14 -141.43
CA MET A 1 13.42 -16.75 -140.92
C MET A 1 12.18 -16.67 -140.07
N LYS A 2 12.24 -16.16 -138.84
CA LYS A 2 11.09 -16.12 -137.93
C LYS A 2 9.92 -15.38 -138.56
N THR A 3 8.88 -16.12 -138.96
CA THR A 3 7.62 -15.56 -139.45
C THR A 3 6.93 -14.80 -138.32
N ALA A 4 6.85 -13.48 -138.43
CA ALA A 4 6.20 -12.64 -137.43
C ALA A 4 4.69 -12.97 -137.35
N LEU A 5 4.16 -13.07 -136.13
CA LEU A 5 2.72 -13.17 -135.92
C LEU A 5 2.01 -11.91 -136.45
N PRO A 6 0.81 -12.01 -137.04
CA PRO A 6 0.02 -10.84 -137.41
C PRO A 6 -0.21 -9.93 -136.19
N PRO A 7 -0.03 -8.59 -136.32
CA PRO A 7 -0.06 -7.68 -135.17
C PRO A 7 -1.43 -7.65 -134.46
N VAL A 8 -2.51 -7.99 -135.16
CA VAL A 8 -3.87 -8.15 -134.59
C VAL A 8 -3.95 -9.35 -133.63
N LEU A 9 -3.21 -10.43 -133.90
CA LEU A 9 -3.16 -11.61 -133.01
C LEU A 9 -2.29 -11.35 -131.78
N GLU A 10 -1.12 -10.74 -131.97
CA GLU A 10 -0.22 -10.41 -130.86
C GLU A 10 -0.86 -9.41 -129.89
N SER A 11 -1.47 -8.33 -130.40
CA SER A 11 -2.18 -7.34 -129.56
C SER A 11 -3.35 -7.96 -128.78
N LYS A 12 -4.28 -8.66 -129.45
CA LYS A 12 -5.42 -9.33 -128.79
C LYS A 12 -4.98 -10.31 -127.68
N LEU A 13 -3.92 -11.09 -127.92
CA LEU A 13 -3.38 -12.02 -126.91
C LEU A 13 -2.63 -11.30 -125.78
N ALA A 14 -1.88 -10.23 -126.09
CA ALA A 14 -1.20 -9.41 -125.10
C ALA A 14 -2.18 -8.66 -124.18
N ASP A 15 -3.28 -8.14 -124.73
CA ASP A 15 -4.35 -7.48 -123.98
C ASP A 15 -5.13 -8.48 -123.11
N PHE A 16 -5.45 -9.67 -123.62
CA PHE A 16 -6.04 -10.73 -122.80
C PHE A 16 -5.12 -11.12 -121.62
N ARG A 17 -3.82 -11.34 -121.87
CA ARG A 17 -2.81 -11.58 -120.83
C ARG A 17 -2.76 -10.44 -119.81
N ARG A 18 -2.71 -9.19 -120.27
CA ARG A 18 -2.72 -7.98 -119.43
C ARG A 18 -3.98 -7.92 -118.56
N ARG A 19 -5.14 -8.28 -119.10
CA ARG A 19 -6.42 -8.34 -118.38
C ARG A 19 -6.44 -9.45 -117.32
N VAL A 20 -5.92 -10.65 -117.62
CA VAL A 20 -5.76 -11.72 -116.64
C VAL A 20 -4.87 -11.27 -115.48
N TRP A 21 -3.73 -10.64 -115.76
CA TRP A 21 -2.84 -10.09 -114.73
C TRP A 21 -3.56 -9.05 -113.86
N VAL A 22 -4.17 -8.03 -114.46
CA VAL A 22 -4.88 -6.96 -113.74
C VAL A 22 -6.00 -7.53 -112.87
N VAL A 23 -6.88 -8.38 -113.43
CA VAL A 23 -8.00 -8.95 -112.67
C VAL A 23 -7.53 -9.84 -111.52
N LYS A 24 -6.48 -10.65 -111.70
CA LYS A 24 -6.01 -11.58 -110.65
C LYS A 24 -5.12 -10.93 -109.58
N VAL A 25 -4.41 -9.86 -109.90
CA VAL A 25 -3.76 -9.00 -108.91
C VAL A 25 -4.81 -8.19 -108.13
N LEU A 26 -5.82 -7.62 -108.82
CA LEU A 26 -6.93 -6.90 -108.19
C LEU A 26 -7.74 -7.80 -107.23
N GLU A 27 -8.01 -9.06 -107.60
CA GLU A 27 -8.57 -10.07 -106.69
C GLU A 27 -7.68 -10.37 -105.47
N GLY A 28 -6.37 -10.13 -105.53
CA GLY A 28 -5.47 -10.23 -104.38
C GLY A 28 -5.57 -9.01 -103.47
N VAL A 29 -5.47 -7.81 -104.07
CA VAL A 29 -5.50 -6.53 -103.37
C VAL A 29 -6.85 -6.30 -102.67
N LEU A 30 -7.98 -6.50 -103.36
CA LEU A 30 -9.31 -6.36 -102.77
C LEU A 30 -9.55 -7.34 -101.61
N ALA A 31 -9.15 -8.61 -101.77
CA ALA A 31 -9.25 -9.60 -100.71
C ALA A 31 -8.38 -9.25 -99.49
N GLY A 32 -7.20 -8.66 -99.74
CA GLY A 32 -6.32 -8.15 -98.70
C GLY A 32 -6.92 -7.01 -97.88
N PHE A 33 -7.48 -5.99 -98.54
CA PHE A 33 -8.15 -4.90 -97.84
C PHE A 33 -9.39 -5.36 -97.06
N VAL A 34 -10.17 -6.33 -97.59
CA VAL A 34 -11.25 -6.98 -96.83
C VAL A 34 -10.70 -7.68 -95.58
N GLY A 35 -9.58 -8.40 -95.67
CA GLY A 35 -8.94 -9.04 -94.52
C GLY A 35 -8.54 -8.06 -93.42
N LEU A 36 -7.95 -6.91 -93.77
CA LEU A 36 -7.60 -5.87 -92.81
C LEU A 36 -8.86 -5.30 -92.13
N LEU A 37 -9.85 -4.83 -92.90
CA LEU A 37 -11.06 -4.21 -92.35
C LEU A 37 -11.85 -5.18 -91.47
N VAL A 38 -12.01 -6.44 -91.89
CA VAL A 38 -12.72 -7.46 -91.09
C VAL A 38 -12.00 -7.73 -89.77
N SER A 39 -10.66 -7.84 -89.76
CA SER A 39 -9.93 -8.05 -88.50
C SER A 39 -9.99 -6.85 -87.54
N TRP A 40 -10.07 -5.63 -88.08
CA TRP A 40 -10.31 -4.42 -87.29
C TRP A 40 -11.75 -4.35 -86.76
N ILE A 41 -12.76 -4.67 -87.58
CA ILE A 41 -14.18 -4.73 -87.16
C ILE A 41 -14.34 -5.74 -86.01
N VAL A 42 -13.72 -6.91 -86.12
CA VAL A 42 -13.75 -7.94 -85.07
C VAL A 42 -13.12 -7.42 -83.77
N LEU A 43 -11.98 -6.72 -83.82
CA LEU A 43 -11.39 -6.11 -82.61
C LEU A 43 -12.31 -5.02 -82.03
N PHE A 44 -12.85 -4.13 -82.87
CA PHE A 44 -13.74 -3.04 -82.46
C PHE A 44 -15.00 -3.54 -81.73
N VAL A 45 -15.54 -4.70 -82.14
CA VAL A 45 -16.66 -5.36 -81.45
C VAL A 45 -16.21 -6.04 -80.16
N LEU A 46 -15.08 -6.77 -80.17
CA LEU A 46 -14.57 -7.46 -78.97
C LEU A 46 -14.23 -6.48 -77.84
N ASP A 47 -13.65 -5.31 -78.16
CA ASP A 47 -13.33 -4.22 -77.22
C ASP A 47 -14.55 -3.58 -76.53
N ARG A 48 -15.78 -3.94 -76.94
CA ARG A 48 -17.03 -3.57 -76.25
C ARG A 48 -17.55 -4.64 -75.29
N VAL A 49 -17.03 -5.87 -75.37
CA VAL A 49 -17.49 -7.04 -74.61
C VAL A 49 -16.45 -7.49 -73.58
N MET A 50 -15.17 -7.39 -73.90
CA MET A 50 -14.07 -7.88 -73.07
C MET A 50 -12.80 -7.04 -73.22
N GLU A 51 -11.90 -7.16 -72.24
CA GLU A 51 -10.52 -6.72 -72.39
C GLU A 51 -9.81 -7.62 -73.40
N THR A 52 -9.49 -7.12 -74.60
CA THR A 52 -8.78 -7.93 -75.61
C THR A 52 -7.31 -8.09 -75.21
N PRO A 53 -6.83 -9.32 -74.92
CA PRO A 53 -5.44 -9.52 -74.52
C PRO A 53 -4.49 -9.33 -75.71
N ALA A 54 -3.25 -8.93 -75.46
CA ALA A 54 -2.28 -8.58 -76.50
C ALA A 54 -2.11 -9.69 -77.56
N TRP A 55 -2.09 -10.96 -77.16
CA TRP A 55 -2.00 -12.11 -78.09
C TRP A 55 -3.18 -12.16 -79.06
N MET A 56 -4.39 -11.80 -78.63
CA MET A 56 -5.58 -11.81 -79.49
C MET A 56 -5.50 -10.68 -80.52
N ARG A 57 -5.06 -9.48 -80.11
CA ARG A 57 -4.78 -8.35 -81.01
C ARG A 57 -3.72 -8.73 -82.06
N TRP A 58 -2.64 -9.40 -81.65
CA TRP A 58 -1.63 -9.96 -82.56
C TRP A 58 -2.23 -10.95 -83.56
N THR A 59 -3.06 -11.91 -83.13
CA THR A 59 -3.69 -12.88 -84.07
C THR A 59 -4.60 -12.20 -85.09
N LEU A 60 -5.35 -11.16 -84.69
CA LEU A 60 -6.21 -10.40 -85.60
C LEU A 60 -5.40 -9.56 -86.60
N MET A 61 -4.38 -8.82 -86.13
CA MET A 61 -3.52 -8.01 -87.00
C MET A 61 -2.77 -8.88 -88.02
N LEU A 62 -2.17 -10.00 -87.58
CA LEU A 62 -1.45 -10.93 -88.45
C LEU A 62 -2.41 -11.68 -89.40
N GLY A 63 -3.56 -12.13 -88.91
CA GLY A 63 -4.57 -12.84 -89.70
C GLY A 63 -5.14 -11.98 -90.84
N GLY A 64 -5.49 -10.72 -90.56
CA GLY A 64 -5.91 -9.77 -91.59
C GLY A 64 -4.79 -9.46 -92.60
N SER A 65 -3.55 -9.31 -92.11
CA SER A 65 -2.39 -8.97 -92.94
C SER A 65 -1.90 -10.13 -93.82
N ALA A 66 -2.12 -11.39 -93.43
CA ALA A 66 -1.60 -12.58 -94.14
C ALA A 66 -2.09 -12.67 -95.60
N VAL A 67 -3.29 -12.17 -95.91
CA VAL A 67 -3.82 -12.15 -97.29
C VAL A 67 -3.02 -11.22 -98.20
N LEU A 68 -2.49 -10.12 -97.67
CA LEU A 68 -1.54 -9.25 -98.38
C LEU A 68 -0.13 -9.80 -98.35
N GLY A 69 0.39 -10.17 -97.18
CA GLY A 69 1.80 -10.58 -96.99
C GLY A 69 2.17 -11.89 -97.68
N LEU A 70 1.25 -12.87 -97.74
CA LEU A 70 1.48 -14.18 -98.35
C LEU A 70 0.58 -14.41 -99.58
N GLY A 71 -0.70 -14.04 -99.47
CA GLY A 71 -1.69 -14.28 -100.53
C GLY A 71 -1.40 -13.50 -101.83
N LEU A 72 -0.96 -12.24 -101.73
CA LEU A 72 -0.68 -11.41 -102.90
C LEU A 72 0.60 -11.84 -103.66
N PRO A 73 1.76 -12.11 -103.02
CA PRO A 73 2.93 -12.68 -103.69
C PRO A 73 2.65 -14.03 -104.36
N LEU A 74 1.89 -14.92 -103.72
CA LEU A 74 1.51 -16.21 -104.30
C LEU A 74 0.61 -16.05 -105.53
N LYS A 75 -0.35 -15.12 -105.50
CA LYS A 75 -1.15 -14.76 -106.70
C LYS A 75 -0.28 -14.14 -107.79
N TRP A 76 0.63 -13.22 -107.46
CA TRP A 76 1.55 -12.60 -108.42
C TRP A 76 2.44 -13.63 -109.11
N HIS A 77 3.06 -14.54 -108.36
CA HIS A 77 3.86 -15.62 -108.94
C HIS A 77 3.01 -16.54 -109.83
N ARG A 78 1.80 -16.93 -109.38
CA ARG A 78 0.92 -17.85 -110.12
C ARG A 78 0.35 -17.26 -111.42
N TRP A 79 0.01 -15.97 -111.44
CA TRP A 79 -0.72 -15.35 -112.56
C TRP A 79 0.12 -14.38 -113.40
N VAL A 80 1.12 -13.70 -112.83
CA VAL A 80 1.99 -12.77 -113.58
C VAL A 80 3.30 -13.45 -113.98
N TRP A 81 3.99 -14.12 -113.06
CA TRP A 81 5.31 -14.71 -113.34
C TRP A 81 5.23 -15.98 -114.19
N ARG A 82 4.27 -16.88 -113.91
CA ARG A 82 4.10 -18.15 -114.66
C ARG A 82 3.36 -18.03 -115.99
N GLN A 83 2.81 -16.87 -116.35
CA GLN A 83 2.02 -16.67 -117.58
C GLN A 83 2.64 -15.54 -118.42
N ARG A 84 3.95 -15.64 -118.63
CA ARG A 84 4.74 -14.64 -119.36
C ARG A 84 4.59 -14.77 -120.87
N GLN A 85 4.37 -15.97 -121.40
CA GLN A 85 4.39 -16.22 -122.85
C GLN A 85 2.98 -16.17 -123.45
N LEU A 86 2.86 -15.85 -124.74
CA LEU A 86 1.55 -15.73 -125.41
C LEU A 86 0.84 -17.09 -125.55
N GLU A 87 1.61 -18.17 -125.57
CA GLU A 87 1.13 -19.56 -125.50
C GLU A 87 0.35 -19.83 -124.21
N ASP A 88 0.78 -19.28 -123.07
CA ASP A 88 0.06 -19.44 -121.80
C ASP A 88 -1.30 -18.72 -121.84
N ALA A 89 -1.37 -17.58 -122.53
CA ALA A 89 -2.61 -16.85 -122.74
C ALA A 89 -3.58 -17.62 -123.67
N ALA A 90 -3.08 -18.21 -124.76
CA ALA A 90 -3.87 -19.10 -125.63
C ALA A 90 -4.34 -20.37 -124.90
N ARG A 91 -3.47 -20.97 -124.07
CA ARG A 91 -3.75 -22.15 -123.24
C ARG A 91 -4.77 -21.88 -122.13
N LEU A 92 -4.85 -20.64 -121.62
CA LEU A 92 -5.98 -20.18 -120.79
C LEU A 92 -7.26 -20.05 -121.63
N LEU A 93 -7.17 -19.42 -122.80
CA LEU A 93 -8.30 -19.17 -123.70
C LEU A 93 -8.99 -20.48 -124.15
N LYS A 94 -8.23 -21.58 -124.30
CA LYS A 94 -8.75 -22.93 -124.56
C LYS A 94 -9.82 -23.39 -123.55
N ARG A 95 -9.82 -22.87 -122.31
CA ARG A 95 -10.83 -23.25 -121.29
C ARG A 95 -12.22 -22.68 -121.56
N THR A 96 -12.32 -21.56 -122.28
CA THR A 96 -13.59 -20.89 -122.59
C THR A 96 -13.95 -20.96 -124.06
N PHE A 97 -12.95 -21.05 -124.95
CA PHE A 97 -13.12 -21.26 -126.39
C PHE A 97 -12.22 -22.41 -126.89
N PRO A 98 -12.59 -23.70 -126.68
CA PRO A 98 -11.69 -24.84 -126.95
C PRO A 98 -11.11 -24.87 -128.38
N ARG A 99 -11.97 -24.82 -129.40
CA ARG A 99 -11.55 -24.87 -130.82
C ARG A 99 -10.61 -23.71 -131.21
N LEU A 100 -10.95 -22.49 -130.77
CA LEU A 100 -10.18 -21.29 -131.10
C LEU A 100 -8.91 -21.17 -130.26
N GLY A 101 -8.92 -21.62 -129.02
CA GLY A 101 -7.73 -21.71 -128.16
C GLY A 101 -6.70 -22.69 -128.70
N ASP A 102 -7.13 -23.84 -129.23
CA ASP A 102 -6.23 -24.79 -129.90
C ASP A 102 -5.70 -24.26 -131.25
N GLN A 103 -6.54 -23.60 -132.05
CA GLN A 103 -6.10 -22.93 -133.28
C GLN A 103 -5.06 -21.83 -132.98
N LEU A 104 -5.29 -21.02 -131.94
CA LEU A 104 -4.35 -19.98 -131.52
C LEU A 104 -3.06 -20.53 -130.94
N LEU A 105 -3.15 -21.55 -130.06
CA LEU A 105 -1.97 -22.19 -129.48
C LEU A 105 -1.10 -22.81 -130.58
N GLY A 106 -1.71 -23.59 -131.48
CA GLY A 106 -1.02 -24.19 -132.62
C GLY A 106 -0.37 -23.15 -133.53
N ILE A 107 -1.01 -22.01 -133.80
CA ILE A 107 -0.45 -20.95 -134.66
C ILE A 107 0.71 -20.19 -133.99
N VAL A 108 0.65 -19.97 -132.66
CA VAL A 108 1.77 -19.37 -131.91
C VAL A 108 2.94 -20.35 -131.81
N GLU A 109 2.69 -21.65 -131.58
CA GLU A 109 3.70 -22.71 -131.59
C GLU A 109 4.32 -22.88 -132.99
N LEU A 110 3.51 -22.85 -134.05
CA LEU A 110 3.95 -22.85 -135.47
C LEU A 110 4.87 -21.66 -135.79
N SER A 111 4.56 -20.44 -135.30
CA SER A 111 5.38 -19.25 -135.54
C SER A 111 6.77 -19.29 -134.89
N ARG A 112 7.01 -20.24 -133.97
CA ARG A 112 8.24 -20.36 -133.19
C ARG A 112 9.22 -21.43 -133.68
N HIS A 113 8.80 -22.31 -134.59
CA HIS A 113 9.61 -23.43 -135.08
C HIS A 113 9.95 -23.28 -136.58
N ASP A 114 11.22 -23.00 -136.91
CA ASP A 114 11.75 -22.99 -138.28
C ASP A 114 12.02 -24.43 -138.78
N ASP A 115 11.04 -25.11 -139.40
CA ASP A 115 11.28 -26.37 -140.16
C ASP A 115 11.39 -26.08 -141.66
N ALA A 116 12.41 -26.63 -142.31
CA ALA A 116 12.75 -26.35 -143.71
C ALA A 116 11.83 -26.99 -144.78
N SER A 117 10.74 -27.65 -144.38
CA SER A 117 9.83 -28.42 -145.26
C SER A 117 8.42 -27.84 -145.38
N ARG A 118 8.20 -26.57 -144.97
CA ARG A 118 6.88 -25.93 -144.91
C ARG A 118 6.64 -24.98 -146.10
N SER A 119 5.42 -24.98 -146.64
CA SER A 119 5.00 -23.97 -147.62
C SER A 119 4.62 -22.66 -146.93
N GLU A 120 5.39 -21.60 -147.16
CA GLU A 120 5.19 -20.29 -146.55
C GLU A 120 3.77 -19.74 -146.78
N ARG A 121 3.21 -19.94 -147.98
CA ARG A 121 1.84 -19.52 -148.33
C ARG A 121 0.77 -20.19 -147.48
N LEU A 122 0.94 -21.46 -147.10
CA LEU A 122 -0.02 -22.15 -146.22
C LEU A 122 0.06 -21.65 -144.78
N VAL A 123 1.26 -21.34 -144.28
CA VAL A 123 1.45 -20.74 -142.95
C VAL A 123 0.86 -19.33 -142.90
N GLN A 124 1.14 -18.50 -143.91
CA GLN A 124 0.56 -17.15 -144.03
C GLN A 124 -0.97 -17.19 -144.18
N ALA A 125 -1.52 -18.12 -144.96
CA ALA A 125 -2.97 -18.29 -145.08
C ALA A 125 -3.63 -18.72 -143.77
N ALA A 126 -3.04 -19.66 -143.03
CA ALA A 126 -3.55 -20.08 -141.72
C ALA A 126 -3.47 -18.94 -140.68
N MET A 127 -2.38 -18.17 -140.68
CA MET A 127 -2.24 -16.97 -139.83
C MET A 127 -3.27 -15.89 -140.17
N ALA A 128 -3.53 -15.63 -141.45
CA ALA A 128 -4.54 -14.68 -141.91
C ALA A 128 -5.96 -15.14 -141.54
N GLN A 129 -6.28 -16.43 -141.75
CA GLN A 129 -7.56 -17.02 -141.39
C GLN A 129 -7.83 -16.92 -139.88
N ALA A 130 -6.81 -17.16 -139.05
CA ALA A 130 -6.93 -17.02 -137.60
C ALA A 130 -7.00 -15.56 -137.14
N ALA A 131 -6.29 -14.64 -137.79
CA ALA A 131 -6.39 -13.21 -137.50
C ALA A 131 -7.81 -12.70 -137.74
N GLU A 132 -8.40 -13.02 -138.91
CA GLU A 132 -9.77 -12.64 -139.24
C GLU A 132 -10.78 -13.33 -138.31
N ALA A 133 -10.58 -14.61 -137.98
CA ALA A 133 -11.43 -15.34 -137.03
C ALA A 133 -11.34 -14.86 -135.56
N VAL A 134 -10.45 -13.91 -135.24
CA VAL A 134 -10.21 -13.36 -133.88
C VAL A 134 -10.50 -11.86 -133.80
N LYS A 135 -10.36 -11.13 -134.92
CA LYS A 135 -10.61 -9.71 -135.11
C LYS A 135 -11.86 -9.19 -134.37
N ASP A 136 -13.02 -9.81 -134.62
CA ASP A 136 -14.31 -9.38 -134.09
C ASP A 136 -14.72 -10.07 -132.78
N LYS A 137 -13.82 -10.87 -132.17
CA LYS A 137 -14.11 -11.55 -130.90
C LYS A 137 -13.60 -10.77 -129.70
N ASP A 138 -14.40 -10.79 -128.64
CA ASP A 138 -14.09 -10.23 -127.34
C ASP A 138 -13.66 -11.33 -126.36
N PHE A 139 -12.52 -11.11 -125.69
CA PHE A 139 -11.96 -12.00 -124.68
C PHE A 139 -12.17 -11.49 -123.24
N THR A 140 -12.97 -10.42 -123.05
CA THR A 140 -13.40 -9.88 -121.73
C THR A 140 -13.80 -10.97 -120.75
N ASN A 141 -14.69 -11.87 -121.17
CA ASN A 141 -15.28 -12.90 -120.30
C ASN A 141 -14.45 -14.20 -120.23
N ALA A 142 -13.28 -14.26 -120.89
CA ALA A 142 -12.45 -15.46 -120.90
C ALA A 142 -11.51 -15.60 -119.68
N VAL A 143 -11.48 -14.62 -118.76
CA VAL A 143 -10.64 -14.66 -117.55
C VAL A 143 -11.16 -15.73 -116.56
N PRO A 144 -10.36 -16.75 -116.17
CA PRO A 144 -10.85 -17.84 -115.33
C PRO A 144 -11.35 -17.37 -113.95
N GLU A 145 -12.59 -17.73 -113.61
CA GLU A 145 -13.25 -17.40 -112.33
C GLU A 145 -13.03 -15.95 -111.87
N ALA A 146 -13.52 -14.97 -112.62
CA ALA A 146 -13.38 -13.56 -112.26
C ALA A 146 -14.17 -13.20 -110.98
N ARG A 147 -13.54 -13.33 -109.81
CA ARG A 147 -14.15 -13.10 -108.47
C ARG A 147 -13.97 -11.66 -107.97
N HIS A 148 -13.29 -10.79 -108.72
CA HIS A 148 -13.01 -9.39 -108.33
C HIS A 148 -14.27 -8.62 -107.90
N ALA A 149 -15.40 -8.79 -108.61
CA ALA A 149 -16.67 -8.16 -108.25
C ALA A 149 -17.18 -8.58 -106.85
N ARG A 150 -17.01 -9.86 -106.46
CA ARG A 150 -17.40 -10.34 -105.12
C ARG A 150 -16.52 -9.73 -104.02
N TRP A 151 -15.22 -9.58 -104.29
CA TRP A 151 -14.31 -8.90 -103.36
C TRP A 151 -14.53 -7.38 -103.30
N ALA A 152 -14.95 -6.75 -104.40
CA ALA A 152 -15.36 -5.34 -104.41
C ALA A 152 -16.64 -5.10 -103.58
N TRP A 153 -17.65 -5.97 -103.71
CA TRP A 153 -18.84 -5.95 -102.86
C TRP A 153 -18.51 -6.20 -101.38
N GLY A 154 -17.64 -7.17 -101.08
CA GLY A 154 -17.17 -7.41 -99.71
C GLY A 154 -16.39 -6.23 -99.13
N LEU A 155 -15.57 -5.55 -99.95
CA LEU A 155 -14.84 -4.34 -99.56
C LEU A 155 -15.79 -3.17 -99.30
N GLY A 156 -16.80 -2.97 -100.16
CA GLY A 156 -17.84 -1.96 -99.97
C GLY A 156 -18.63 -2.18 -98.68
N ALA A 157 -19.07 -3.41 -98.41
CA ALA A 157 -19.77 -3.76 -97.18
C ALA A 157 -18.92 -3.52 -95.92
N ALA A 158 -17.66 -3.97 -95.91
CA ALA A 158 -16.74 -3.73 -94.80
C ALA A 158 -16.44 -2.22 -94.61
N ALA A 159 -16.23 -1.47 -95.70
CA ALA A 159 -16.00 -0.03 -95.65
C ALA A 159 -17.21 0.73 -95.11
N VAL A 160 -18.45 0.36 -95.46
CA VAL A 160 -19.66 0.96 -94.89
C VAL A 160 -19.73 0.75 -93.37
N VAL A 161 -19.40 -0.45 -92.87
CA VAL A 161 -19.36 -0.71 -91.42
C VAL A 161 -18.26 0.09 -90.73
N THR A 162 -17.05 0.16 -91.30
CA THR A 162 -15.94 0.96 -90.75
C THR A 162 -16.26 2.45 -90.75
N LEU A 163 -16.88 2.98 -91.81
CA LEU A 163 -17.30 4.39 -91.88
C LEU A 163 -18.43 4.69 -90.88
N ALA A 164 -19.41 3.80 -90.73
CA ALA A 164 -20.47 3.94 -89.74
C ALA A 164 -19.92 3.98 -88.30
N ALA A 165 -18.93 3.15 -87.98
CA ALA A 165 -18.22 3.19 -86.70
C ALA A 165 -17.40 4.48 -86.53
N ALA A 166 -16.67 4.91 -87.57
CA ALA A 166 -15.81 6.10 -87.52
C ALA A 166 -16.59 7.41 -87.38
N PHE A 167 -17.78 7.53 -87.97
CA PHE A 167 -18.64 8.71 -87.81
C PHE A 167 -19.59 8.62 -86.60
N GLY A 168 -20.06 7.43 -86.25
CA GLY A 168 -20.98 7.23 -85.12
C GLY A 168 -20.30 7.29 -83.75
N VAL A 169 -19.09 6.74 -83.62
CA VAL A 169 -18.32 6.68 -82.35
C VAL A 169 -16.82 6.92 -82.60
N PRO A 170 -16.42 8.11 -83.09
CA PRO A 170 -15.05 8.38 -83.57
C PRO A 170 -13.95 8.05 -82.56
N GLU A 171 -14.12 8.42 -81.28
CA GLU A 171 -13.16 8.14 -80.21
C GLU A 171 -12.94 6.63 -79.99
N ALA A 172 -14.03 5.85 -79.96
CA ALA A 172 -13.99 4.40 -79.78
C ALA A 172 -13.44 3.67 -81.01
N ALA A 173 -13.74 4.17 -82.22
CA ALA A 173 -13.21 3.63 -83.47
C ALA A 173 -11.69 3.90 -83.59
N TRP A 174 -11.24 5.10 -83.22
CA TRP A 174 -9.83 5.47 -83.23
C TRP A 174 -9.03 4.70 -82.19
N ASN A 175 -9.54 4.55 -80.96
CA ASN A 175 -8.93 3.72 -79.92
C ASN A 175 -8.76 2.26 -80.39
N ALA A 176 -9.80 1.66 -80.99
CA ALA A 176 -9.71 0.32 -81.58
C ALA A 176 -8.69 0.25 -82.73
N ALA A 177 -8.60 1.28 -83.58
CA ALA A 177 -7.59 1.35 -84.65
C ALA A 177 -6.15 1.42 -84.10
N GLN A 178 -5.91 2.21 -83.04
CA GLN A 178 -4.61 2.27 -82.37
C GLN A 178 -4.25 0.93 -81.70
N ARG A 179 -5.21 0.27 -81.03
CA ARG A 179 -5.03 -1.05 -80.40
C ARG A 179 -4.82 -2.19 -81.40
N TRP A 180 -5.41 -2.09 -82.59
CA TRP A 180 -5.20 -3.02 -83.71
C TRP A 180 -3.84 -2.82 -84.39
N ALA A 181 -3.42 -1.57 -84.59
CA ALA A 181 -2.15 -1.23 -85.27
C ALA A 181 -0.91 -1.33 -84.37
N MET A 182 -1.07 -1.25 -83.04
CA MET A 182 0.01 -1.35 -82.06
C MET A 182 -0.29 -2.40 -80.97
N PRO A 183 -0.47 -3.70 -81.32
CA PRO A 183 -0.84 -4.76 -80.38
C PRO A 183 0.17 -5.01 -79.25
N TRP A 184 1.39 -4.46 -79.37
CA TRP A 184 2.43 -4.49 -78.33
C TRP A 184 2.35 -3.36 -77.31
N LYS A 185 1.48 -2.36 -77.48
CA LYS A 185 1.28 -1.29 -76.49
C LYS A 185 0.08 -1.59 -75.59
N ASN A 186 0.27 -1.37 -74.28
CA ASN A 186 -0.82 -1.31 -73.31
C ASN A 186 -1.56 0.03 -73.44
N ILE A 187 -2.34 0.15 -74.51
CA ILE A 187 -3.34 1.22 -74.68
C ILE A 187 -4.63 0.73 -74.01
N GLU A 188 -5.15 1.51 -73.07
CA GLU A 188 -6.43 1.26 -72.40
C GLU A 188 -7.59 1.18 -73.40
N ARG A 189 -8.65 0.43 -73.06
CA ARG A 189 -9.84 0.35 -73.90
C ARG A 189 -10.70 1.61 -73.71
N PHE A 190 -11.24 2.15 -74.78
CA PHE A 190 -12.25 3.20 -74.68
C PHE A 190 -13.54 2.62 -74.10
N THR A 191 -13.97 3.15 -72.95
CA THR A 191 -15.29 2.95 -72.36
C THR A 191 -16.17 4.19 -72.51
N PHE A 192 -17.48 3.99 -72.64
CA PHE A 192 -18.48 5.05 -72.71
C PHE A 192 -18.88 5.56 -71.32
N ALA A 193 -18.92 4.69 -70.32
CA ALA A 193 -18.90 5.10 -68.92
C ALA A 193 -17.46 5.45 -68.49
N ARG A 194 -17.30 6.48 -67.66
CA ARG A 194 -16.04 6.82 -66.99
C ARG A 194 -16.29 7.10 -65.52
N ILE A 195 -15.30 6.88 -64.67
CA ILE A 195 -15.38 7.11 -63.22
C ILE A 195 -14.19 7.95 -62.75
N GLU A 196 -14.36 8.67 -61.64
CA GLU A 196 -13.21 9.26 -60.94
C GLU A 196 -12.21 8.14 -60.56
N PRO A 197 -10.88 8.36 -60.66
CA PRO A 197 -9.88 7.32 -60.41
C PRO A 197 -9.97 6.78 -58.99
N LEU A 198 -10.14 5.47 -58.85
CA LEU A 198 -10.21 4.77 -57.58
C LEU A 198 -8.81 4.30 -57.14
N PRO A 199 -8.54 4.18 -55.83
CA PRO A 199 -7.26 3.67 -55.35
C PRO A 199 -7.13 2.17 -55.61
N GLU A 200 -5.95 1.71 -56.01
CA GLU A 200 -5.62 0.28 -56.20
C GLU A 200 -5.84 -0.54 -54.91
N LYS A 201 -5.70 0.10 -53.76
CA LYS A 201 -5.80 -0.49 -52.41
C LYS A 201 -6.78 0.33 -51.58
N LEU A 202 -7.79 -0.33 -51.03
CA LEU A 202 -8.80 0.23 -50.15
C LEU A 202 -8.67 -0.43 -48.77
N VAL A 203 -8.03 0.26 -47.81
CA VAL A 203 -8.02 -0.20 -46.42
C VAL A 203 -9.39 0.04 -45.80
N VAL A 204 -9.90 -0.95 -45.07
CA VAL A 204 -11.22 -0.92 -44.41
C VAL A 204 -11.11 -1.34 -42.94
N PRO A 205 -11.98 -0.85 -42.03
CA PRO A 205 -12.01 -1.34 -40.66
C PRO A 205 -12.40 -2.82 -40.61
N LEU A 206 -11.65 -3.60 -39.84
CA LEU A 206 -11.84 -5.03 -39.66
C LEU A 206 -13.26 -5.36 -39.16
N ALA A 207 -13.94 -6.26 -39.88
CA ALA A 207 -15.28 -6.75 -39.58
C ALA A 207 -16.40 -5.68 -39.48
N GLU A 208 -16.23 -4.51 -40.11
CA GLU A 208 -17.28 -3.48 -40.24
C GLU A 208 -17.79 -3.32 -41.68
N PRO A 209 -19.07 -2.93 -41.90
CA PRO A 209 -19.58 -2.62 -43.23
C PRO A 209 -19.16 -1.21 -43.69
N VAL A 210 -18.65 -1.09 -44.92
CA VAL A 210 -18.10 0.17 -45.46
C VAL A 210 -18.85 0.62 -46.71
N LYS A 211 -19.04 1.93 -46.89
CA LYS A 211 -19.69 2.51 -48.08
C LYS A 211 -18.64 3.04 -49.05
N LEU A 212 -18.29 2.26 -50.07
CA LEU A 212 -17.46 2.73 -51.18
C LEU A 212 -18.32 3.61 -52.10
N THR A 213 -17.94 4.88 -52.25
CA THR A 213 -18.64 5.81 -53.15
C THR A 213 -17.84 5.97 -54.44
N VAL A 214 -18.39 5.47 -55.55
CA VAL A 214 -17.82 5.61 -56.90
C VAL A 214 -18.58 6.71 -57.62
N LYS A 215 -17.89 7.72 -58.15
CA LYS A 215 -18.52 8.81 -58.92
C LYS A 215 -18.26 8.65 -60.41
N LEU A 216 -19.20 9.11 -61.23
CA LEU A 216 -19.00 9.27 -62.67
C LEU A 216 -18.09 10.47 -62.96
N ASP A 217 -17.20 10.31 -63.93
CA ASP A 217 -16.39 11.42 -64.44
C ASP A 217 -17.23 12.36 -65.32
N LYS A 218 -16.84 13.64 -65.41
CA LYS A 218 -17.55 14.68 -66.18
C LYS A 218 -17.59 14.40 -67.69
N ASP A 219 -16.61 13.69 -68.25
CA ASP A 219 -16.55 13.33 -69.67
C ASP A 219 -17.34 12.05 -70.01
N THR A 220 -18.11 11.50 -69.06
CA THR A 220 -18.93 10.30 -69.25
C THR A 220 -19.94 10.47 -70.40
N ARG A 221 -19.87 9.58 -71.41
CA ARG A 221 -20.82 9.51 -72.53
C ARG A 221 -22.05 8.65 -72.21
N TRP A 222 -21.93 7.68 -71.29
CA TRP A 222 -23.01 6.78 -70.88
C TRP A 222 -23.07 6.63 -69.36
N SER A 223 -24.20 6.98 -68.76
CA SER A 223 -24.49 6.79 -67.34
C SER A 223 -25.34 5.52 -67.12
N PRO A 224 -24.74 4.36 -66.77
CA PRO A 224 -25.51 3.16 -66.50
C PRO A 224 -26.34 3.30 -65.22
N GLN A 225 -27.56 2.76 -65.19
CA GLN A 225 -28.46 2.94 -64.04
C GLN A 225 -28.04 2.18 -62.77
N GLY A 226 -27.11 1.22 -62.88
CA GLY A 226 -26.60 0.47 -61.73
C GLY A 226 -25.17 -0.03 -61.89
N ALA A 227 -24.45 -0.01 -60.78
CA ALA A 227 -23.14 -0.62 -60.60
C ALA A 227 -23.28 -1.95 -59.85
N LYS A 228 -22.41 -2.91 -60.18
CA LYS A 228 -22.33 -4.26 -59.60
C LYS A 228 -20.91 -4.50 -59.11
N ALA A 229 -20.73 -4.87 -57.86
CA ALA A 229 -19.43 -5.20 -57.30
C ALA A 229 -19.45 -6.56 -56.61
N SER A 230 -18.41 -7.36 -56.82
CA SER A 230 -18.28 -8.70 -56.24
C SER A 230 -17.02 -8.80 -55.40
N LEU A 231 -17.14 -9.38 -54.23
CA LEU A 231 -16.02 -9.90 -53.44
C LEU A 231 -15.98 -11.42 -53.60
N GLU A 232 -14.82 -12.03 -53.34
CA GLU A 232 -14.65 -13.47 -53.48
C GLU A 232 -15.49 -14.23 -52.44
N GLY A 233 -16.18 -15.28 -52.87
CA GLY A 233 -17.09 -16.08 -52.02
C GLY A 233 -18.36 -15.38 -51.55
N GLN A 234 -18.64 -14.14 -51.96
CA GLN A 234 -19.69 -13.29 -51.38
C GLN A 234 -20.79 -12.90 -52.39
N PRO A 235 -22.03 -12.58 -51.92
CA PRO A 235 -23.12 -12.19 -52.79
C PRO A 235 -22.85 -10.86 -53.52
N LEU A 236 -23.36 -10.76 -54.75
CA LEU A 236 -23.13 -9.61 -55.63
C LEU A 236 -23.79 -8.33 -55.09
N ILE A 237 -22.97 -7.34 -54.73
CA ILE A 237 -23.39 -6.02 -54.27
C ILE A 237 -23.91 -5.22 -55.46
N GLN A 238 -25.05 -4.55 -55.30
CA GLN A 238 -25.65 -3.71 -56.34
C GLN A 238 -25.99 -2.31 -55.77
N SER A 239 -25.69 -1.27 -56.55
CA SER A 239 -26.10 0.11 -56.25
C SER A 239 -26.69 0.76 -57.50
N THR A 240 -27.81 1.46 -57.35
CA THR A 240 -28.35 2.36 -58.37
C THR A 240 -27.55 3.67 -58.42
N LEU A 241 -27.52 4.33 -59.58
CA LEU A 241 -27.00 5.69 -59.72
C LEU A 241 -27.87 6.69 -58.94
N LYS A 242 -27.24 7.51 -58.08
CA LYS A 242 -27.86 8.67 -57.40
C LYS A 242 -26.89 9.84 -57.40
N ASP A 243 -27.36 11.00 -57.85
CA ASP A 243 -26.63 12.28 -57.81
C ASP A 243 -25.20 12.21 -58.39
N GLY A 244 -25.03 11.47 -59.51
CA GLY A 244 -23.75 11.25 -60.17
C GLY A 244 -22.86 10.16 -59.55
N SER A 245 -23.33 9.45 -58.52
CA SER A 245 -22.57 8.48 -57.73
C SER A 245 -23.26 7.13 -57.54
N TYR A 246 -22.49 6.11 -57.18
CA TYR A 246 -22.93 4.79 -56.74
C TYR A 246 -22.36 4.54 -55.35
N VAL A 247 -23.23 4.22 -54.38
CA VAL A 247 -22.84 3.96 -52.99
C VAL A 247 -22.92 2.45 -52.74
N LEU A 248 -21.79 1.79 -52.91
CA LEU A 248 -21.65 0.35 -52.75
C LEU A 248 -21.42 0.02 -51.27
N ALA A 249 -22.42 -0.61 -50.64
CA ALA A 249 -22.29 -1.12 -49.28
C ALA A 249 -21.50 -2.43 -49.29
N LEU A 250 -20.20 -2.35 -48.99
CA LEU A 250 -19.33 -3.49 -48.74
C LEU A 250 -19.74 -4.15 -47.40
N PRO A 251 -20.02 -5.47 -47.37
CA PRO A 251 -20.29 -6.17 -46.12
C PRO A 251 -19.00 -6.33 -45.27
N PRO A 252 -19.11 -6.68 -43.98
CA PRO A 252 -17.97 -6.92 -43.10
C PRO A 252 -16.92 -7.88 -43.67
N GLN A 253 -15.67 -7.40 -43.80
CA GLN A 253 -14.53 -8.20 -44.25
C GLN A 253 -13.59 -8.56 -43.09
N LYS A 254 -12.99 -9.75 -43.13
CA LYS A 254 -11.98 -10.19 -42.14
C LYS A 254 -10.60 -10.38 -42.77
N ASP A 255 -10.56 -10.93 -43.97
CA ASP A 255 -9.35 -11.31 -44.69
C ASP A 255 -9.15 -10.40 -45.93
N ASP A 256 -7.91 -10.26 -46.39
CA ASP A 256 -7.57 -9.45 -47.57
C ASP A 256 -8.23 -10.03 -48.85
N ALA A 257 -8.97 -9.22 -49.60
CA ALA A 257 -9.86 -9.68 -50.68
C ALA A 257 -9.86 -8.77 -51.92
N THR A 258 -10.12 -9.31 -53.11
CA THR A 258 -10.23 -8.51 -54.35
C THR A 258 -11.69 -8.14 -54.65
N LEU A 259 -11.98 -6.84 -54.66
CA LEU A 259 -13.26 -6.27 -55.08
C LEU A 259 -13.25 -6.07 -56.60
N LYS A 260 -14.05 -6.86 -57.32
CA LYS A 260 -14.24 -6.73 -58.77
C LYS A 260 -15.44 -5.84 -59.05
N LEU A 261 -15.18 -4.61 -59.51
CA LEU A 261 -16.19 -3.60 -59.82
C LEU A 261 -16.59 -3.67 -61.31
N SER A 262 -17.89 -3.59 -61.57
CA SER A 262 -18.46 -3.58 -62.93
C SER A 262 -19.57 -2.54 -63.06
N LEU A 263 -19.40 -1.60 -63.98
CA LEU A 263 -20.22 -0.41 -64.13
C LEU A 263 -20.36 -0.11 -65.62
N GLY A 264 -21.49 -0.50 -66.22
CA GLY A 264 -21.64 -0.48 -67.68
C GLY A 264 -20.56 -1.32 -68.38
N ASP A 265 -19.67 -0.64 -69.11
CA ASP A 265 -18.50 -1.20 -69.79
C ASP A 265 -17.17 -1.01 -69.04
N VAL A 266 -17.14 -0.31 -67.90
CA VAL A 266 -16.00 -0.22 -66.98
C VAL A 266 -15.84 -1.51 -66.17
N ARG A 267 -14.60 -1.98 -66.00
CA ARG A 267 -14.23 -3.12 -65.13
C ARG A 267 -12.95 -2.78 -64.40
N GLU A 268 -13.00 -2.75 -63.07
CA GLU A 268 -11.86 -2.46 -62.19
C GLU A 268 -11.69 -3.55 -61.14
N GLU A 269 -10.48 -3.76 -60.65
CA GLU A 269 -10.19 -4.67 -59.54
C GLU A 269 -9.40 -3.93 -58.44
N ILE A 270 -9.93 -3.90 -57.22
CA ILE A 270 -9.39 -3.15 -56.08
C ILE A 270 -9.04 -4.14 -54.96
N ALA A 271 -7.86 -4.02 -54.38
CA ALA A 271 -7.47 -4.81 -53.20
C ALA A 271 -8.09 -4.20 -51.93
N VAL A 272 -9.05 -4.89 -51.32
CA VAL A 272 -9.65 -4.52 -50.04
C VAL A 272 -8.86 -5.16 -48.91
N LEU A 273 -8.35 -4.35 -47.98
CA LEU A 273 -7.43 -4.78 -46.92
C LEU A 273 -8.06 -4.49 -45.55
N PRO A 274 -8.63 -5.48 -44.84
CA PRO A 274 -9.22 -5.26 -43.52
C PRO A 274 -8.13 -5.08 -42.46
N ARG A 275 -8.14 -3.94 -41.76
CA ARG A 275 -7.19 -3.64 -40.68
C ARG A 275 -7.95 -3.15 -39.44
N ALA A 276 -7.44 -3.48 -38.26
CA ALA A 276 -8.01 -2.99 -37.01
C ALA A 276 -7.88 -1.47 -36.94
N ARG A 277 -8.88 -0.80 -36.35
CA ARG A 277 -8.81 0.65 -36.08
C ARG A 277 -7.68 0.94 -35.09
N PRO A 278 -7.06 2.14 -35.14
CA PRO A 278 -6.13 2.55 -34.11
C PRO A 278 -6.88 2.77 -32.79
N GLU A 279 -6.50 2.04 -31.75
CA GLU A 279 -7.03 2.15 -30.38
C GLU A 279 -5.92 2.61 -29.44
N LEU A 280 -6.25 3.27 -28.33
CA LEU A 280 -5.25 3.72 -27.36
C LEU A 280 -4.93 2.60 -26.38
N THR A 281 -3.66 2.21 -26.33
CA THR A 281 -3.15 1.16 -25.44
C THR A 281 -2.75 1.74 -24.07
N THR A 282 -2.27 2.98 -24.05
CA THR A 282 -1.98 3.74 -22.82
C THR A 282 -2.42 5.19 -22.96
N LEU A 283 -2.91 5.76 -21.85
CA LEU A 283 -3.24 7.17 -21.72
C LEU A 283 -2.74 7.66 -20.37
N ALA A 284 -1.92 8.71 -20.39
CA ALA A 284 -1.34 9.31 -19.20
C ALA A 284 -1.38 10.84 -19.30
N VAL A 285 -1.43 11.51 -18.15
CA VAL A 285 -1.25 12.96 -18.06
C VAL A 285 0.02 13.24 -17.27
N ARG A 286 0.97 13.94 -17.88
CA ARG A 286 2.12 14.50 -17.16
C ARG A 286 1.72 15.86 -16.62
N THR A 287 1.90 16.06 -15.31
CA THR A 287 1.57 17.32 -14.65
C THR A 287 2.84 18.03 -14.18
N LYS A 288 3.03 19.28 -14.59
CA LYS A 288 3.91 20.22 -13.91
C LYS A 288 3.09 20.91 -12.82
N LEU A 289 3.38 20.55 -11.58
CA LEU A 289 2.74 21.14 -10.42
C LEU A 289 3.21 22.60 -10.19
N PRO A 290 2.44 23.44 -9.48
CA PRO A 290 2.83 24.80 -9.16
C PRO A 290 4.13 24.88 -8.34
N ALA A 291 4.90 25.95 -8.53
CA ALA A 291 6.23 26.10 -7.95
C ALA A 291 6.29 26.11 -6.40
N TYR A 292 5.16 26.35 -5.70
CA TYR A 292 5.14 26.35 -4.23
C TYR A 292 5.39 24.95 -3.64
N LEU A 293 4.98 23.89 -4.34
CA LEU A 293 5.15 22.49 -3.89
C LEU A 293 6.59 21.98 -3.98
N LYS A 294 7.52 22.72 -4.61
CA LYS A 294 8.96 22.39 -4.71
C LYS A 294 9.31 21.01 -5.30
N TYR A 295 8.37 20.35 -5.99
CA TYR A 295 8.59 19.09 -6.70
C TYR A 295 9.74 19.22 -7.70
N GLN A 296 10.62 18.22 -7.73
CA GLN A 296 11.68 18.08 -8.73
C GLN A 296 11.24 17.14 -9.86
N THR A 297 10.34 16.20 -9.58
CA THR A 297 9.76 15.30 -10.58
C THR A 297 8.54 15.93 -11.27
N GLN A 298 8.21 15.41 -12.46
CA GLN A 298 6.94 15.71 -13.15
C GLN A 298 6.04 14.48 -13.01
N PRO A 299 5.13 14.44 -12.02
CA PRO A 299 4.28 13.28 -11.81
C PRO A 299 3.45 12.92 -13.05
N VAL A 300 3.29 11.61 -13.26
CA VAL A 300 2.60 11.01 -14.40
C VAL A 300 1.40 10.23 -13.88
N ILE A 301 0.20 10.65 -14.26
CA ILE A 301 -1.05 10.06 -13.80
C ILE A 301 -1.60 9.19 -14.94
N GLU A 302 -1.66 7.87 -14.73
CA GLU A 302 -2.38 6.97 -15.66
C GLU A 302 -3.87 7.25 -15.64
N VAL A 303 -4.47 7.49 -16.81
CA VAL A 303 -5.90 7.76 -16.94
C VAL A 303 -6.62 6.44 -17.21
N ARG A 304 -7.56 6.07 -16.34
CA ARG A 304 -8.39 4.88 -16.49
C ARG A 304 -9.87 5.29 -16.48
N GLY A 305 -10.60 4.98 -17.54
CA GLY A 305 -12.03 5.32 -17.66
C GLY A 305 -12.35 6.72 -18.22
N GLY A 306 -11.37 7.47 -18.73
CA GLY A 306 -11.62 8.76 -19.41
C GLY A 306 -11.82 9.97 -18.50
N SER A 307 -11.57 9.84 -17.20
CA SER A 307 -11.59 10.96 -16.24
C SER A 307 -10.31 10.98 -15.40
N VAL A 308 -9.78 12.16 -15.09
CA VAL A 308 -8.62 12.34 -14.22
C VAL A 308 -8.70 13.65 -13.44
N SER A 309 -8.33 13.61 -12.17
CA SER A 309 -8.22 14.78 -11.30
C SER A 309 -6.80 15.35 -11.36
N VAL A 310 -6.68 16.67 -11.49
CA VAL A 310 -5.43 17.42 -11.54
C VAL A 310 -5.56 18.66 -10.65
N LEU A 311 -4.48 19.04 -9.98
CA LEU A 311 -4.42 20.23 -9.13
C LEU A 311 -4.74 21.50 -9.94
N LYS A 312 -5.66 22.31 -9.43
CA LYS A 312 -6.03 23.62 -9.97
C LYS A 312 -4.81 24.54 -10.11
N GLY A 313 -4.58 25.06 -11.31
CA GLY A 313 -3.39 25.86 -11.65
C GLY A 313 -2.12 25.07 -11.98
N ALA A 314 -2.15 23.72 -11.93
CA ALA A 314 -1.10 22.91 -12.52
C ALA A 314 -1.19 22.91 -14.05
N GLN A 315 -0.06 22.68 -14.72
CA GLN A 315 0.00 22.51 -16.17
C GLN A 315 -0.01 21.03 -16.55
N ALA A 316 -1.03 20.59 -17.27
CA ALA A 316 -1.17 19.23 -17.77
C ALA A 316 -0.75 19.13 -19.24
N SER A 317 -0.03 18.06 -19.60
CA SER A 317 0.10 17.57 -20.97
C SER A 317 -0.34 16.11 -21.06
N ILE A 318 -1.07 15.77 -22.12
CA ILE A 318 -1.59 14.43 -22.36
C ILE A 318 -0.58 13.68 -23.22
N GLU A 319 -0.22 12.47 -22.79
CA GLU A 319 0.54 11.49 -23.57
C GLU A 319 -0.34 10.26 -23.80
N ALA A 320 -0.49 9.87 -25.07
CA ALA A 320 -1.24 8.67 -25.44
C ALA A 320 -0.42 7.82 -26.42
N THR A 321 -0.49 6.51 -26.25
CA THR A 321 0.11 5.53 -27.18
C THR A 321 -1.01 4.77 -27.87
N ALA A 322 -0.95 4.69 -29.20
CA ALA A 322 -1.88 3.94 -30.02
C ALA A 322 -1.38 2.52 -30.33
N SER A 323 -2.28 1.63 -30.74
CA SER A 323 -1.96 0.28 -31.21
C SER A 323 -1.31 0.24 -32.60
N ARG A 324 -1.23 1.37 -33.30
CA ARG A 324 -0.67 1.54 -34.66
C ARG A 324 0.05 2.89 -34.79
N GLU A 325 0.97 2.99 -35.74
CA GLU A 325 1.62 4.27 -36.07
C GLU A 325 0.60 5.29 -36.58
N LEU A 326 0.61 6.48 -35.98
CA LEU A 326 -0.29 7.57 -36.29
C LEU A 326 0.28 8.45 -37.42
N ALA A 327 -0.61 8.98 -38.26
CA ALA A 327 -0.32 10.01 -39.26
C ALA A 327 -0.67 11.41 -38.75
N SER A 328 -1.75 11.53 -37.96
CA SER A 328 -2.15 12.76 -37.30
C SER A 328 -2.98 12.48 -36.05
N ALA A 329 -2.95 13.41 -35.10
CA ALA A 329 -3.85 13.45 -33.97
C ALA A 329 -4.30 14.90 -33.71
N SER A 330 -5.50 15.07 -33.17
CA SER A 330 -6.02 16.38 -32.77
C SER A 330 -6.70 16.32 -31.40
N LEU A 331 -6.62 17.43 -30.67
CA LEU A 331 -7.31 17.69 -29.42
C LEU A 331 -8.18 18.93 -29.61
N ASP A 332 -9.48 18.82 -29.37
CA ASP A 332 -10.49 19.86 -29.65
C ASP A 332 -10.40 20.41 -31.09
N GLY A 333 -9.98 19.58 -32.05
CA GLY A 333 -9.75 19.95 -33.45
C GLY A 333 -8.39 20.61 -33.75
N GLN A 334 -7.54 20.87 -32.74
CA GLN A 334 -6.18 21.37 -32.94
C GLN A 334 -5.18 20.23 -33.10
N SER A 335 -4.44 20.20 -34.22
CA SER A 335 -3.41 19.21 -34.50
C SER A 335 -2.33 19.16 -33.41
N GLN A 336 -1.97 17.95 -32.96
CA GLN A 336 -0.99 17.69 -31.91
C GLN A 336 0.29 17.05 -32.49
N THR A 337 1.37 17.07 -31.72
CA THR A 337 2.64 16.42 -32.12
C THR A 337 2.53 14.91 -32.02
N VAL A 338 2.92 14.21 -33.08
CA VAL A 338 2.91 12.76 -33.22
C VAL A 338 4.32 12.25 -33.50
N SER A 339 4.71 11.16 -32.85
CA SER A 339 5.99 10.47 -33.05
C SER A 339 5.77 8.96 -33.01
N GLY A 340 5.68 8.33 -34.19
CA GLY A 340 5.41 6.91 -34.34
C GLY A 340 4.01 6.52 -33.87
N ASP A 341 3.93 5.70 -32.83
CA ASP A 341 2.72 5.25 -32.13
C ASP A 341 2.24 6.25 -31.05
N LYS A 342 3.06 7.24 -30.69
CA LYS A 342 2.80 8.17 -29.59
C LYS A 342 2.34 9.54 -30.06
N MET A 343 1.44 10.14 -29.28
CA MET A 343 1.07 11.54 -29.38
C MET A 343 1.28 12.25 -28.05
N THR A 344 1.73 13.50 -28.10
CA THR A 344 2.01 14.34 -26.93
C THR A 344 1.47 15.74 -27.17
N THR A 345 0.67 16.25 -26.24
CA THR A 345 0.14 17.62 -26.32
C THR A 345 1.12 18.63 -25.74
N SER A 346 0.91 19.92 -26.05
CA SER A 346 1.51 20.99 -25.25
C SER A 346 1.02 20.95 -23.80
N PHE A 347 1.77 21.60 -22.91
CA PHE A 347 1.33 21.86 -21.53
C PHE A 347 0.28 22.97 -21.53
N SER A 348 -0.85 22.72 -20.87
CA SER A 348 -1.95 23.68 -20.68
C SER A 348 -2.34 23.76 -19.21
N GLU A 349 -2.59 24.98 -18.72
CA GLU A 349 -3.00 25.22 -17.33
C GLU A 349 -4.46 24.85 -17.10
N LEU A 350 -4.76 24.12 -16.02
CA LEU A 350 -6.12 23.71 -15.65
C LEU A 350 -6.67 24.57 -14.50
N ALA A 351 -7.38 25.65 -14.84
CA ALA A 351 -7.97 26.56 -13.86
C ALA A 351 -9.38 26.14 -13.36
N ALA A 352 -10.08 25.31 -14.14
CA ALA A 352 -11.41 24.77 -13.87
C ALA A 352 -11.62 23.46 -14.66
N ASP A 353 -12.68 22.72 -14.34
CA ASP A 353 -13.04 21.48 -15.04
C ASP A 353 -13.13 21.66 -16.56
N ALA A 354 -12.50 20.75 -17.30
CA ALA A 354 -12.41 20.81 -18.76
C ALA A 354 -12.69 19.45 -19.40
N GLU A 355 -13.61 19.42 -20.36
CA GLU A 355 -13.85 18.26 -21.22
C GLU A 355 -13.05 18.43 -22.53
N LYS A 356 -12.26 17.42 -22.88
CA LYS A 356 -11.31 17.43 -24.00
C LYS A 356 -11.62 16.31 -24.98
N THR A 357 -11.84 16.64 -26.25
CA THR A 357 -12.19 15.66 -27.29
C THR A 357 -10.99 15.34 -28.14
N MET A 358 -10.54 14.09 -28.11
CA MET A 358 -9.33 13.62 -28.80
C MET A 358 -9.68 12.69 -29.96
N THR A 359 -9.07 12.96 -31.11
CA THR A 359 -9.20 12.15 -32.34
C THR A 359 -7.83 11.88 -32.93
N TRP A 360 -7.67 10.75 -33.61
CA TRP A 360 -6.41 10.36 -34.25
C TRP A 360 -6.68 9.56 -35.51
N LYS A 361 -5.69 9.49 -36.38
CA LYS A 361 -5.75 8.82 -37.68
C LYS A 361 -4.46 8.08 -37.94
N ASP A 362 -4.54 6.80 -38.27
CA ASP A 362 -3.35 6.00 -38.60
C ASP A 362 -2.82 6.28 -40.02
N ARG A 363 -1.67 5.70 -40.36
CA ARG A 363 -1.06 5.84 -41.69
C ARG A 363 -1.85 5.20 -42.84
N ASP A 364 -2.78 4.29 -42.53
CA ASP A 364 -3.69 3.71 -43.52
C ASP A 364 -4.95 4.57 -43.73
N GLY A 365 -5.13 5.60 -42.91
CA GLY A 365 -6.26 6.53 -42.96
C GLY A 365 -7.46 6.13 -42.12
N LEU A 366 -7.33 5.13 -41.23
CA LEU A 366 -8.39 4.72 -40.32
C LEU A 366 -8.43 5.64 -39.08
N GLU A 367 -9.64 5.96 -38.66
CA GLU A 367 -9.96 6.72 -37.44
C GLU A 367 -10.49 5.76 -36.35
N PRO A 368 -10.46 6.11 -35.06
CA PRO A 368 -11.12 5.34 -34.02
C PRO A 368 -12.63 5.25 -34.26
N ARG A 369 -13.29 4.29 -33.60
CA ARG A 369 -14.74 4.07 -33.75
C ARG A 369 -15.56 5.25 -33.22
N GLU A 370 -15.14 5.80 -32.09
CA GLU A 370 -15.70 6.97 -31.41
C GLU A 370 -14.52 7.83 -30.91
N PRO A 371 -14.65 9.17 -30.84
CA PRO A 371 -13.61 10.03 -30.29
C PRO A 371 -13.46 9.79 -28.78
N LEU A 372 -12.23 9.86 -28.25
CA LEU A 372 -12.05 9.82 -26.80
C LEU A 372 -12.47 11.16 -26.21
N VAL A 373 -13.41 11.14 -25.27
CA VAL A 373 -13.73 12.29 -24.43
C VAL A 373 -13.02 12.12 -23.09
N LEU A 374 -12.10 13.03 -22.79
CA LEU A 374 -11.30 13.06 -21.55
C LEU A 374 -11.81 14.19 -20.64
N ARG A 375 -12.18 13.86 -19.41
CA ARG A 375 -12.60 14.83 -18.38
C ARG A 375 -11.45 15.11 -17.42
N LEU A 376 -11.00 16.37 -17.42
CA LEU A 376 -10.00 16.90 -16.50
C LEU A 376 -10.76 17.62 -15.38
N HIS A 377 -10.69 17.10 -14.15
CA HIS A 377 -11.29 17.73 -12.97
C HIS A 377 -10.24 18.58 -12.25
N ALA A 378 -10.55 19.86 -11.99
CA ALA A 378 -9.66 20.82 -11.35
C ALA A 378 -9.88 20.81 -9.83
N VAL A 379 -9.15 19.94 -9.14
CA VAL A 379 -9.27 19.75 -7.69
C VAL A 379 -8.42 20.80 -6.96
N GLU A 380 -8.92 21.33 -5.85
CA GLU A 380 -8.16 22.21 -4.96
C GLU A 380 -7.35 21.36 -3.97
N ASP A 381 -6.10 21.78 -3.75
CA ASP A 381 -5.16 21.30 -2.74
C ASP A 381 -5.86 21.07 -1.38
N GLU A 382 -5.86 19.85 -0.84
CA GLU A 382 -6.48 19.56 0.47
C GLU A 382 -5.57 19.97 1.64
N SER A 383 -6.15 20.21 2.83
CA SER A 383 -5.34 20.50 4.04
C SER A 383 -4.87 19.23 4.74
N PRO A 384 -3.64 19.20 5.29
CA PRO A 384 -3.04 18.01 5.86
C PRO A 384 -3.86 17.45 7.03
N ARG A 385 -4.06 16.13 7.01
CA ARG A 385 -4.82 15.38 7.99
C ARG A 385 -3.88 14.91 9.09
N LEU A 386 -4.19 15.23 10.34
CA LEU A 386 -3.29 15.05 11.48
C LEU A 386 -3.94 14.22 12.58
N ALA A 387 -3.30 13.09 12.92
CA ALA A 387 -3.57 12.35 14.14
C ALA A 387 -2.40 12.53 15.10
N ALA A 388 -2.70 12.63 16.40
CA ALA A 388 -1.71 12.62 17.46
C ALA A 388 -2.16 11.63 18.54
N ARG A 389 -1.18 10.97 19.14
CA ARG A 389 -1.32 10.05 20.28
C ARG A 389 -0.23 10.38 21.29
N ARG A 390 -0.40 9.94 22.53
CA ARG A 390 0.57 10.16 23.60
C ARG A 390 0.88 8.81 24.24
N GLU A 391 2.15 8.59 24.54
CA GLU A 391 2.65 7.30 25.04
C GLU A 391 2.13 6.99 26.45
N SER A 392 2.04 8.01 27.31
CA SER A 392 1.45 7.92 28.65
C SER A 392 -0.07 8.23 28.66
N PRO A 393 -0.89 7.51 29.45
CA PRO A 393 -2.27 7.90 29.77
C PRO A 393 -2.38 8.98 30.88
N GLU A 394 -1.36 9.22 31.69
CA GLU A 394 -1.37 10.20 32.80
C GLU A 394 -1.83 11.62 32.39
N GLN A 395 -2.82 12.20 33.08
CA GLN A 395 -3.20 13.62 32.87
C GLN A 395 -2.36 14.58 33.72
N VAL A 396 -1.75 14.10 34.79
CA VAL A 396 -0.88 14.85 35.71
C VAL A 396 0.57 14.51 35.40
N VAL A 397 1.43 15.52 35.29
CA VAL A 397 2.80 15.40 34.78
C VAL A 397 3.75 16.27 35.61
N LEU A 398 4.97 15.82 35.85
CA LEU A 398 6.02 16.61 36.51
C LEU A 398 6.57 17.73 35.60
N ASP A 399 6.94 18.85 36.19
CA ASP A 399 7.64 19.95 35.51
C ASP A 399 8.96 19.52 34.82
N THR A 400 9.72 18.63 35.44
CA THR A 400 10.93 18.02 34.86
C THR A 400 10.69 16.82 33.95
N GLU A 401 9.45 16.35 33.80
CA GLU A 401 9.16 15.18 32.97
C GLU A 401 9.13 15.52 31.47
N VAL A 402 9.67 14.61 30.65
CA VAL A 402 9.47 14.60 29.20
C VAL A 402 8.29 13.70 28.85
N VAL A 403 7.34 14.22 28.07
CA VAL A 403 6.13 13.54 27.57
C VAL A 403 6.27 13.33 26.06
N THR A 404 6.14 12.09 25.60
CA THR A 404 6.25 11.74 24.17
C THR A 404 4.88 11.69 23.49
N PHE A 405 4.75 12.41 22.39
CA PHE A 405 3.62 12.35 21.47
C PHE A 405 4.06 11.70 20.15
N GLU A 406 3.28 10.73 19.67
CA GLU A 406 3.41 10.17 18.33
C GLU A 406 2.43 10.89 17.41
N VAL A 407 2.94 11.49 16.33
CA VAL A 407 2.19 12.37 15.45
C VAL A 407 2.25 11.84 14.03
N ASP A 408 1.10 11.45 13.49
CA ASP A 408 0.92 10.93 12.14
C ASP A 408 0.26 12.02 11.27
N ALA A 409 1.01 12.59 10.33
CA ALA A 409 0.54 13.56 9.35
C ALA A 409 0.42 12.93 7.96
N GLN A 410 -0.66 13.23 7.24
CA GLN A 410 -0.93 12.74 5.87
C GLN A 410 -1.46 13.87 4.98
N ASP A 411 -0.97 13.94 3.74
CA ASP A 411 -1.23 15.04 2.81
C ASP A 411 -1.29 14.56 1.34
N ASP A 412 -1.87 15.36 0.44
CA ASP A 412 -2.01 14.99 -0.97
C ASP A 412 -0.79 15.37 -1.83
N PHE A 413 -0.01 16.40 -1.49
CA PHE A 413 1.20 16.81 -2.23
C PHE A 413 2.49 16.81 -1.39
N GLY A 414 2.44 17.09 -0.10
CA GLY A 414 3.58 16.94 0.79
C GLY A 414 3.54 17.86 2.01
N ILE A 415 4.01 17.33 3.13
CA ILE A 415 4.05 18.03 4.41
C ILE A 415 5.32 18.88 4.47
N GLN A 416 5.23 20.15 4.84
CA GLN A 416 6.40 21.02 5.04
C GLN A 416 7.01 20.83 6.43
N SER A 417 6.19 20.81 7.47
CA SER A 417 6.66 20.59 8.85
C SER A 417 5.53 20.14 9.79
N VAL A 418 5.91 19.47 10.87
CA VAL A 418 5.04 19.03 11.97
C VAL A 418 5.64 19.47 13.30
N GLY A 419 4.80 19.86 14.25
CA GLY A 419 5.25 20.36 15.54
C GLY A 419 4.20 20.26 16.65
N LEU A 420 4.55 20.82 17.80
CA LEU A 420 3.65 21.00 18.94
C LEU A 420 3.40 22.50 19.19
N GLU A 421 2.21 22.82 19.68
CA GLU A 421 1.84 24.11 20.24
C GLU A 421 1.17 23.87 21.59
N TRP A 422 1.46 24.72 22.57
CA TRP A 422 0.84 24.68 23.89
C TRP A 422 0.30 26.06 24.29
N ARG A 423 -0.84 26.06 24.99
CA ARG A 423 -1.43 27.24 25.63
C ARG A 423 -1.83 26.92 27.07
N SER A 424 -1.75 27.88 27.97
CA SER A 424 -2.45 27.76 29.25
C SER A 424 -3.97 27.79 29.04
N VAL A 425 -4.69 27.07 29.91
CA VAL A 425 -6.16 27.05 29.93
C VAL A 425 -6.72 28.24 30.72
N ASN A 426 -5.94 28.76 31.68
CA ASN A 426 -6.39 29.79 32.64
C ASN A 426 -5.81 31.19 32.33
N ASP A 427 -4.78 31.29 31.50
CA ASP A 427 -4.11 32.54 31.15
C ASP A 427 -3.81 32.60 29.64
N GLU A 428 -4.01 33.76 29.02
CA GLU A 428 -3.67 34.00 27.63
C GLU A 428 -2.16 34.25 27.40
N SER A 429 -1.38 34.52 28.46
CA SER A 429 0.04 34.90 28.36
C SER A 429 0.96 33.74 27.98
N THR A 430 0.71 32.53 28.52
CA THR A 430 1.58 31.38 28.32
C THR A 430 1.17 30.63 27.04
N LYS A 431 1.85 30.94 25.94
CA LYS A 431 1.69 30.29 24.63
C LYS A 431 3.07 30.04 24.01
N GLY A 432 3.26 28.91 23.35
CA GLY A 432 4.50 28.58 22.64
C GLY A 432 4.31 27.47 21.61
N ASP A 433 5.17 27.46 20.58
CA ASP A 433 5.22 26.41 19.56
C ASP A 433 6.67 25.96 19.29
N LYS A 434 6.81 24.74 18.77
CA LYS A 434 8.09 24.21 18.28
C LYS A 434 7.89 23.22 17.13
N ILE A 435 8.86 23.16 16.24
CA ILE A 435 8.95 22.16 15.17
C ILE A 435 9.52 20.87 15.77
N ALA A 436 8.88 19.73 15.47
CA ALA A 436 9.30 18.40 15.90
C ALA A 436 9.85 17.56 14.74
N ALA A 437 9.36 17.78 13.52
CA ALA A 437 9.92 17.18 12.31
C ALA A 437 9.80 18.13 11.11
N ALA A 438 10.85 18.18 10.31
CA ALA A 438 10.79 18.69 8.94
C ALA A 438 10.17 17.62 8.03
N GLY A 439 9.34 18.05 7.08
CA GLY A 439 8.90 17.21 5.98
C GLY A 439 9.78 17.38 4.74
N GLU A 440 9.43 16.64 3.69
CA GLU A 440 10.17 16.62 2.42
C GLU A 440 9.17 16.84 1.26
N PRO A 441 9.52 17.58 0.20
CA PRO A 441 8.70 17.63 -1.01
C PRO A 441 8.44 16.22 -1.55
N GLU A 442 7.29 16.02 -2.17
CA GLU A 442 6.82 14.73 -2.71
C GLU A 442 6.48 13.66 -1.63
N LYS A 443 6.77 13.90 -0.33
CA LYS A 443 6.51 12.97 0.79
C LYS A 443 5.16 13.22 1.46
N LYS A 444 4.20 12.38 1.09
CA LYS A 444 2.77 12.45 1.50
C LYS A 444 2.47 12.03 2.93
N THR A 445 3.41 11.41 3.64
CA THR A 445 3.21 10.88 5.00
C THR A 445 4.41 11.17 5.87
N LEU A 446 4.19 11.77 7.03
CA LEU A 446 5.24 12.07 8.02
C LEU A 446 4.78 11.59 9.40
N ASN A 447 5.46 10.57 9.93
CA ASN A 447 5.28 10.08 11.28
C ASN A 447 6.44 10.62 12.13
N ALA A 448 6.14 11.34 13.20
CA ALA A 448 7.12 12.01 14.05
C ALA A 448 6.91 11.67 15.53
N LYS A 449 8.01 11.54 16.29
CA LYS A 449 7.95 11.61 17.76
C LYS A 449 8.28 13.04 18.19
N ALA A 450 7.34 13.66 18.91
CA ALA A 450 7.45 15.02 19.41
C ALA A 450 7.40 15.00 20.94
N THR A 451 8.41 15.55 21.60
CA THR A 451 8.54 15.53 23.05
C THR A 451 8.13 16.87 23.67
N PHE A 452 7.50 16.89 24.84
CA PHE A 452 7.22 18.13 25.59
C PHE A 452 7.78 18.03 27.01
N SER A 453 8.36 19.11 27.53
CA SER A 453 8.81 19.18 28.93
C SER A 453 8.80 20.61 29.46
N ALA A 454 8.08 20.84 30.56
CA ALA A 454 7.77 22.19 31.02
C ALA A 454 9.01 23.03 31.35
N VAL A 455 10.00 22.44 32.05
CA VAL A 455 11.27 23.10 32.38
C VAL A 455 12.11 23.45 31.14
N ARG A 456 12.08 22.60 30.10
CA ARG A 456 12.80 22.84 28.83
C ARG A 456 12.10 23.90 27.98
N ASP A 457 10.78 23.82 27.92
CA ASP A 457 9.93 24.62 27.02
C ASP A 457 9.43 25.93 27.68
N GLY A 458 9.93 26.25 28.88
CA GLY A 458 9.74 27.53 29.56
C GLY A 458 8.41 27.70 30.31
N VAL A 459 7.70 26.61 30.58
CA VAL A 459 6.32 26.61 31.12
C VAL A 459 6.32 26.44 32.63
N THR A 460 5.67 27.35 33.35
CA THR A 460 5.44 27.24 34.80
C THR A 460 4.38 26.18 35.14
N PRO A 461 4.39 25.57 36.34
CA PRO A 461 3.39 24.57 36.75
C PRO A 461 1.95 25.11 36.72
N GLN A 462 1.16 24.65 35.76
CA GLN A 462 -0.24 25.03 35.56
C GLN A 462 -0.97 24.00 34.69
N LEU A 463 -2.28 24.19 34.48
CA LEU A 463 -3.06 23.44 33.49
C LEU A 463 -2.81 24.01 32.08
N ILE A 464 -2.26 23.19 31.19
CA ILE A 464 -2.06 23.55 29.78
C ILE A 464 -2.81 22.62 28.83
N GLU A 465 -3.01 23.11 27.62
CA GLU A 465 -3.57 22.40 26.48
C GLU A 465 -2.49 22.30 25.40
N VAL A 466 -2.05 21.07 25.09
CA VAL A 466 -1.06 20.75 24.05
C VAL A 466 -1.79 20.21 22.83
N ARG A 467 -1.42 20.70 21.65
CA ARG A 467 -1.90 20.19 20.35
C ARG A 467 -0.72 20.00 19.40
N ALA A 468 -0.69 18.89 18.68
CA ALA A 468 0.17 18.78 17.50
C ALA A 468 -0.43 19.57 16.34
N TRP A 469 0.43 20.15 15.51
CA TRP A 469 0.09 20.89 14.30
C TRP A 469 0.89 20.42 13.09
N ALA A 470 0.35 20.65 11.89
CA ALA A 470 1.00 20.38 10.62
C ALA A 470 0.85 21.58 9.67
N GLU A 471 1.89 21.80 8.87
CA GLU A 471 1.97 22.85 7.85
C GLU A 471 2.33 22.20 6.52
N ASP A 472 1.53 22.44 5.48
CA ASP A 472 1.80 22.04 4.10
C ASP A 472 2.64 23.10 3.36
N TYR A 473 2.81 22.95 2.05
CA TYR A 473 3.55 23.90 1.22
C TYR A 473 2.70 25.05 0.66
N LEU A 474 1.39 25.13 0.93
CA LEU A 474 0.48 26.13 0.32
C LEU A 474 0.63 27.52 0.99
N PRO A 475 1.09 28.57 0.27
CA PRO A 475 1.42 29.85 0.90
C PRO A 475 0.21 30.54 1.55
N GLY A 476 0.33 30.87 2.84
CA GLY A 476 -0.68 31.63 3.59
C GLY A 476 -1.86 30.81 4.12
N ARG A 477 -1.84 29.47 3.99
CA ARG A 477 -2.80 28.58 4.65
C ARG A 477 -2.60 28.60 6.17
N LYS A 478 -3.66 28.26 6.92
CA LYS A 478 -3.62 28.05 8.37
C LYS A 478 -3.16 26.62 8.68
N ARG A 479 -2.27 26.45 9.65
CA ARG A 479 -1.85 25.13 10.16
C ARG A 479 -3.05 24.24 10.49
N ALA A 480 -2.96 22.96 10.13
CA ALA A 480 -3.89 21.93 10.58
C ALA A 480 -3.56 21.55 12.03
N TYR A 481 -4.58 21.12 12.77
CA TYR A 481 -4.47 20.80 14.20
C TYR A 481 -5.08 19.44 14.55
N SER A 482 -4.43 18.76 15.48
CA SER A 482 -4.90 17.52 16.09
C SER A 482 -5.87 17.78 17.25
N ALA A 483 -6.40 16.71 17.85
CA ALA A 483 -7.15 16.79 19.10
C ALA A 483 -6.28 17.35 20.23
N ALA A 484 -6.89 18.12 21.12
CA ALA A 484 -6.21 18.77 22.24
C ALA A 484 -6.01 17.84 23.44
N PHE A 485 -4.81 17.84 24.01
CA PHE A 485 -4.44 17.11 25.21
C PHE A 485 -4.30 18.07 26.40
N GLN A 486 -5.09 17.89 27.44
CA GLN A 486 -4.94 18.64 28.69
C GLN A 486 -3.88 17.99 29.57
N LEU A 487 -2.86 18.76 29.97
CA LEU A 487 -1.80 18.35 30.89
C LEU A 487 -1.85 19.24 32.14
N GLN A 488 -2.03 18.64 33.31
CA GLN A 488 -1.82 19.31 34.58
C GLN A 488 -0.34 19.19 34.98
N ILE A 489 0.44 20.25 34.76
CA ILE A 489 1.84 20.30 35.17
C ILE A 489 1.89 20.61 36.67
N LEU A 490 2.63 19.82 37.44
CA LEU A 490 2.93 20.04 38.85
C LEU A 490 4.44 20.08 39.09
N ASN A 491 4.89 20.88 40.06
CA ASN A 491 6.27 20.78 40.55
C ASN A 491 6.44 19.53 41.42
N LYS A 492 7.70 19.16 41.70
CA LYS A 492 8.06 17.97 42.47
C LYS A 492 7.34 17.85 43.83
N THR A 493 7.16 18.96 44.56
CA THR A 493 6.46 18.96 45.85
C THR A 493 4.96 18.72 45.67
N ASP A 494 4.31 19.45 44.75
CA ASP A 494 2.86 19.38 44.57
C ASP A 494 2.43 18.05 43.92
N HIS A 495 3.27 17.48 43.05
CA HIS A 495 3.09 16.12 42.53
C HIS A 495 3.18 15.05 43.62
N ALA A 496 4.05 15.24 44.64
CA ALA A 496 4.10 14.33 45.78
C ALA A 496 2.86 14.42 46.67
N LEU A 497 2.28 15.61 46.84
CA LEU A 497 1.00 15.79 47.53
C LEU A 497 -0.15 15.10 46.77
N TRP A 498 -0.24 15.33 45.47
CA TRP A 498 -1.26 14.68 44.62
C TRP A 498 -1.12 13.15 44.62
N LEU A 499 0.10 12.61 44.54
CA LEU A 499 0.35 11.17 44.62
C LEU A 499 -0.02 10.59 45.99
N THR A 500 0.31 11.26 47.11
CA THR A 500 -0.11 10.79 48.44
C THR A 500 -1.63 10.78 48.61
N GLU A 501 -2.33 11.75 48.02
CA GLU A 501 -3.80 11.73 47.95
C GLU A 501 -4.35 10.54 47.12
N GLN A 502 -3.71 10.20 45.99
CA GLN A 502 -4.11 9.02 45.20
C GLN A 502 -3.81 7.71 45.93
N PHE A 503 -2.66 7.59 46.61
CA PHE A 503 -2.35 6.43 47.47
C PHE A 503 -3.37 6.27 48.60
N GLY A 504 -3.87 7.36 49.19
CA GLY A 504 -4.96 7.32 50.17
C GLY A 504 -6.28 6.80 49.59
N LYS A 505 -6.71 7.31 48.43
CA LYS A 505 -7.91 6.84 47.71
C LYS A 505 -7.80 5.36 47.30
N TRP A 506 -6.61 4.95 46.86
CA TRP A 506 -6.30 3.57 46.52
C TRP A 506 -6.35 2.65 47.75
N LEU A 507 -5.79 3.07 48.89
CA LEU A 507 -5.79 2.30 50.13
C LEU A 507 -7.21 2.08 50.68
N GLU A 508 -8.08 3.09 50.57
CA GLU A 508 -9.49 2.94 50.95
C GLU A 508 -10.23 1.97 50.01
N SER A 509 -9.94 2.01 48.70
CA SER A 509 -10.47 1.05 47.72
C SER A 509 -9.97 -0.39 47.97
N ALA A 510 -8.75 -0.54 48.49
CA ALA A 510 -8.20 -1.83 48.94
C ALA A 510 -8.90 -2.31 50.22
N ARG A 511 -9.23 -1.41 51.17
CA ARG A 511 -10.02 -1.72 52.37
C ARG A 511 -11.44 -2.17 52.04
N GLU A 512 -12.15 -1.52 51.12
CA GLU A 512 -13.47 -2.02 50.66
C GLU A 512 -13.39 -3.48 50.16
N THR A 513 -12.30 -3.81 49.49
CA THR A 513 -12.07 -5.13 48.88
C THR A 513 -11.74 -6.19 49.94
N TYR A 514 -11.07 -5.78 51.03
CA TYR A 514 -10.84 -6.58 52.23
C TYR A 514 -12.09 -6.75 53.11
N GLU A 515 -12.88 -5.70 53.32
CA GLU A 515 -14.18 -5.79 54.01
C GLU A 515 -15.15 -6.70 53.25
N ARG A 516 -15.13 -6.64 51.91
CA ARG A 516 -15.87 -7.58 51.06
C ARG A 516 -15.39 -9.02 51.26
N GLU A 517 -14.07 -9.26 51.33
CA GLU A 517 -13.51 -10.58 51.62
C GLU A 517 -13.98 -11.11 52.99
N GLN A 518 -14.02 -10.25 54.02
CA GLN A 518 -14.58 -10.62 55.33
C GLN A 518 -16.07 -11.03 55.26
N GLN A 519 -16.86 -10.34 54.43
CA GLN A 519 -18.29 -10.66 54.23
C GLN A 519 -18.48 -12.00 53.49
N LEU A 520 -17.64 -12.30 52.50
CA LEU A 520 -17.63 -13.60 51.80
C LEU A 520 -17.24 -14.72 52.76
N HIS A 521 -16.14 -14.57 53.51
CA HIS A 521 -15.71 -15.50 54.54
C HIS A 521 -16.76 -15.74 55.64
N ALA A 522 -17.44 -14.69 56.11
CA ALA A 522 -18.55 -14.83 57.05
C ALA A 522 -19.69 -15.67 56.46
N THR A 523 -20.05 -15.43 55.19
CA THR A 523 -21.09 -16.21 54.49
C THR A 523 -20.66 -17.66 54.26
N ASN A 524 -19.38 -17.91 53.96
CA ASN A 524 -18.83 -19.26 53.83
C ASN A 524 -18.87 -20.02 55.16
N ARG A 525 -18.54 -19.36 56.29
CA ARG A 525 -18.73 -19.91 57.65
C ARG A 525 -20.19 -20.20 57.99
N GLU A 526 -21.14 -19.34 57.60
CA GLU A 526 -22.58 -19.62 57.78
C GLU A 526 -23.03 -20.84 56.96
N LEU A 527 -22.63 -20.93 55.68
CA LEU A 527 -22.92 -22.08 54.81
C LEU A 527 -22.33 -23.38 55.38
N ARG A 528 -21.16 -23.33 56.02
CA ARG A 528 -20.53 -24.50 56.63
C ARG A 528 -21.19 -24.98 57.93
N GLN A 529 -21.88 -24.10 58.66
CA GLN A 529 -22.65 -24.43 59.86
C GLN A 529 -23.99 -25.13 59.56
N MET A 530 -24.43 -25.14 58.29
CA MET A 530 -25.63 -25.88 57.87
C MET A 530 -25.42 -27.40 57.92
N LYS A 531 -26.50 -28.15 58.19
CA LYS A 531 -26.46 -29.62 58.22
C LYS A 531 -26.10 -30.18 56.83
N PRO A 532 -25.47 -31.38 56.74
CA PRO A 532 -25.06 -31.96 55.45
C PRO A 532 -26.21 -32.04 54.42
N GLU A 533 -27.37 -32.51 54.87
CA GLU A 533 -28.62 -32.65 54.09
C GLU A 533 -29.19 -31.30 53.62
N GLU A 534 -28.83 -30.20 54.28
CA GLU A 534 -29.30 -28.85 53.96
C GLU A 534 -28.34 -28.12 53.03
N LEU A 535 -27.03 -28.35 53.18
CA LEU A 535 -26.01 -27.90 52.23
C LEU A 535 -26.19 -28.55 50.86
N ASP A 536 -26.58 -29.84 50.82
CA ASP A 536 -26.84 -30.59 49.59
C ASP A 536 -28.04 -30.08 48.77
N ARG A 537 -28.91 -29.23 49.34
CA ARG A 537 -30.08 -28.66 48.64
C ARG A 537 -29.65 -27.81 47.42
N PRO A 538 -30.40 -27.83 46.31
CA PRO A 538 -30.04 -27.11 45.09
C PRO A 538 -29.95 -25.59 45.27
N GLU A 539 -30.67 -25.02 46.24
CA GLU A 539 -30.59 -23.60 46.59
C GLU A 539 -29.28 -23.25 47.29
N ASN A 540 -28.82 -24.06 48.25
CA ASN A 540 -27.57 -23.82 48.96
C ASN A 540 -26.35 -24.15 48.09
N ARG A 541 -26.42 -25.19 47.23
CA ARG A 541 -25.43 -25.41 46.16
C ARG A 541 -25.33 -24.22 45.19
N ARG A 542 -26.45 -23.56 44.87
CA ARG A 542 -26.45 -22.29 44.10
C ARG A 542 -25.79 -21.14 44.88
N LYS A 543 -26.02 -21.02 46.19
CA LYS A 543 -25.32 -20.03 47.04
C LYS A 543 -23.81 -20.27 47.07
N VAL A 544 -23.34 -21.52 47.22
CA VAL A 544 -21.89 -21.83 47.17
C VAL A 544 -21.29 -21.48 45.80
N ALA A 545 -22.00 -21.79 44.70
CA ALA A 545 -21.57 -21.37 43.36
C ALA A 545 -21.57 -19.84 43.18
N GLN A 546 -22.52 -19.12 43.81
CA GLN A 546 -22.54 -17.66 43.86
C GLN A 546 -21.37 -17.09 44.67
N GLN A 547 -21.06 -17.65 45.84
CA GLN A 547 -19.86 -17.30 46.63
C GLN A 547 -18.61 -17.49 45.79
N ALA A 548 -18.38 -18.66 45.20
CA ALA A 548 -17.24 -18.90 44.31
C ALA A 548 -17.12 -17.89 43.14
N SER A 549 -18.25 -17.43 42.59
CA SER A 549 -18.26 -16.38 41.57
C SER A 549 -17.95 -14.99 42.13
N ALA A 550 -18.33 -14.73 43.38
CA ALA A 550 -18.01 -13.51 44.11
C ALA A 550 -16.54 -13.46 44.55
N GLU A 551 -15.95 -14.58 44.99
CA GLU A 551 -14.49 -14.71 45.23
C GLU A 551 -13.71 -14.41 43.93
N THR A 552 -14.14 -15.01 42.81
CA THR A 552 -13.53 -14.78 41.50
C THR A 552 -13.63 -13.30 41.07
N ALA A 553 -14.73 -12.64 41.40
CA ALA A 553 -14.90 -11.20 41.16
C ALA A 553 -14.08 -10.32 42.12
N ASN A 554 -13.90 -10.74 43.38
CA ASN A 554 -13.06 -10.03 44.35
C ASN A 554 -11.57 -10.14 43.99
N ALA A 555 -11.13 -11.33 43.55
CA ALA A 555 -9.81 -11.56 42.97
C ALA A 555 -9.53 -10.65 41.76
N ALA A 556 -10.49 -10.52 40.85
CA ALA A 556 -10.39 -9.62 39.70
C ALA A 556 -10.34 -8.13 40.13
N ARG A 557 -11.13 -7.73 41.14
CA ARG A 557 -11.10 -6.37 41.71
C ARG A 557 -9.74 -6.07 42.36
N LEU A 558 -9.20 -7.01 43.15
CA LEU A 558 -7.89 -6.89 43.78
C LEU A 558 -6.76 -6.86 42.75
N GLY A 559 -6.85 -7.66 41.68
CA GLY A 559 -5.89 -7.63 40.57
C GLY A 559 -5.87 -6.27 39.84
N ALA A 560 -7.04 -5.69 39.56
CA ALA A 560 -7.16 -4.36 38.97
C ALA A 560 -6.66 -3.25 39.91
N LEU A 561 -6.96 -3.34 41.21
CA LEU A 561 -6.39 -2.45 42.22
C LEU A 561 -4.86 -2.60 42.29
N ASN A 562 -4.32 -3.81 42.19
CA ASN A 562 -2.88 -4.00 42.23
C ASN A 562 -2.19 -3.39 40.99
N GLN A 563 -2.82 -3.46 39.81
CA GLN A 563 -2.34 -2.76 38.61
C GLN A 563 -2.33 -1.24 38.81
N SER A 564 -3.39 -0.63 39.35
CA SER A 564 -3.40 0.81 39.60
C SER A 564 -2.40 1.23 40.68
N GLY A 565 -2.25 0.44 41.74
CA GLY A 565 -1.22 0.65 42.79
C GLY A 565 0.19 0.62 42.23
N ARG A 566 0.49 -0.30 41.30
CA ARG A 566 1.77 -0.35 40.58
C ARG A 566 2.00 0.92 39.75
N SER A 567 1.00 1.40 39.02
CA SER A 567 1.13 2.65 38.25
C SER A 567 1.36 3.89 39.14
N LEU A 568 0.80 3.92 40.36
CA LEU A 568 1.07 4.99 41.33
C LEU A 568 2.51 4.92 41.89
N VAL A 569 3.01 3.71 42.20
CA VAL A 569 4.42 3.52 42.60
C VAL A 569 5.37 3.89 41.46
N GLU A 570 5.04 3.52 40.22
CA GLU A 570 5.81 3.89 39.03
C GLU A 570 5.87 5.41 38.81
N GLN A 571 4.74 6.12 38.90
CA GLN A 571 4.69 7.58 38.88
C GLN A 571 5.51 8.19 40.05
N ALA A 572 5.45 7.58 41.23
CA ALA A 572 6.26 8.01 42.37
C ALA A 572 7.78 7.80 42.14
N THR A 573 8.21 6.79 41.38
CA THR A 573 9.63 6.64 40.96
C THR A 573 10.12 7.78 40.07
N ARG A 574 9.22 8.52 39.39
CA ARG A 574 9.60 9.68 38.54
C ARG A 574 9.94 10.92 39.36
N ASN A 575 9.61 10.94 40.66
CA ASN A 575 9.80 12.08 41.54
C ASN A 575 10.97 11.84 42.52
N ASP A 576 11.74 12.87 42.84
CA ASP A 576 12.83 12.82 43.83
C ASP A 576 12.33 13.01 45.26
N GLU A 577 11.09 13.49 45.42
CA GLU A 577 10.50 13.67 46.74
C GLU A 577 10.07 12.35 47.41
N PHE A 578 10.04 11.23 46.67
CA PHE A 578 9.81 9.89 47.22
C PHE A 578 11.12 9.18 47.55
N ASP A 579 11.14 8.60 48.74
CA ASP A 579 12.23 7.81 49.29
C ASP A 579 12.19 6.37 48.74
N ALA A 580 13.36 5.85 48.35
CA ALA A 580 13.49 4.50 47.79
C ALA A 580 13.10 3.38 48.77
N GLN A 581 13.25 3.59 50.09
CA GLN A 581 12.90 2.59 51.10
C GLN A 581 11.37 2.50 51.29
N ARG A 582 10.66 3.64 51.28
CA ARG A 582 9.19 3.68 51.20
C ARG A 582 8.65 3.16 49.86
N LEU A 583 9.32 3.42 48.75
CA LEU A 583 8.93 2.84 47.45
C LEU A 583 9.14 1.31 47.40
N GLU A 584 10.22 0.79 47.97
CA GLU A 584 10.46 -0.66 48.07
C GLU A 584 9.43 -1.37 48.98
N SER A 585 9.07 -0.76 50.12
CA SER A 585 8.02 -1.33 50.98
C SER A 585 6.65 -1.31 50.29
N TRP A 586 6.28 -0.25 49.57
CA TRP A 586 5.10 -0.27 48.70
C TRP A 586 5.18 -1.36 47.61
N ALA A 587 6.34 -1.54 46.98
CA ALA A 587 6.53 -2.56 45.95
C ALA A 587 6.41 -4.00 46.49
N THR A 588 6.97 -4.29 47.67
CA THR A 588 6.83 -5.61 48.31
C THR A 588 5.38 -5.88 48.75
N MET A 589 4.66 -4.86 49.23
CA MET A 589 3.24 -4.98 49.58
C MET A 589 2.32 -5.16 48.35
N LEU A 590 2.62 -4.52 47.21
CA LEU A 590 1.96 -4.82 45.93
C LEU A 590 2.34 -6.19 45.34
N LYS A 591 3.43 -6.81 45.82
CA LYS A 591 3.85 -8.16 45.44
C LYS A 591 3.11 -9.23 46.25
N SER A 592 2.89 -9.03 47.56
CA SER A 592 2.04 -9.91 48.37
C SER A 592 0.56 -9.80 47.98
N LEU A 593 0.03 -8.59 47.71
CA LEU A 593 -1.33 -8.44 47.16
C LEU A 593 -1.50 -9.11 45.79
N GLN A 594 -0.47 -9.13 44.93
CA GLN A 594 -0.50 -9.91 43.68
C GLN A 594 -0.62 -11.40 43.95
N ASP A 595 0.15 -11.94 44.89
CA ASP A 595 0.16 -13.37 45.21
C ASP A 595 -1.16 -13.80 45.87
N ILE A 596 -1.77 -12.95 46.72
CA ILE A 596 -3.13 -13.14 47.22
C ILE A 596 -4.14 -13.21 46.05
N ALA A 597 -4.14 -12.21 45.17
CA ALA A 597 -5.10 -12.10 44.06
C ALA A 597 -4.97 -13.19 43.00
N SER A 598 -3.75 -13.66 42.72
CA SER A 598 -3.45 -14.57 41.60
C SER A 598 -3.25 -16.03 41.99
N LYS A 599 -3.04 -16.34 43.28
CA LYS A 599 -2.85 -17.72 43.77
C LYS A 599 -3.91 -18.09 44.81
N LYS A 600 -4.09 -17.28 45.85
CA LYS A 600 -4.94 -17.64 47.01
C LYS A 600 -6.44 -17.48 46.75
N MET A 601 -6.91 -16.30 46.31
CA MET A 601 -8.34 -16.10 46.02
C MET A 601 -8.89 -17.07 44.94
N PRO A 602 -8.14 -17.39 43.85
CA PRO A 602 -8.56 -18.42 42.90
C PRO A 602 -8.64 -19.82 43.49
N SER A 603 -7.73 -20.18 44.42
CA SER A 603 -7.75 -21.48 45.13
C SER A 603 -9.03 -21.63 45.95
N VAL A 604 -9.36 -20.66 46.80
CA VAL A 604 -10.62 -20.60 47.56
C VAL A 604 -11.83 -20.72 46.62
N ALA A 605 -11.85 -19.95 45.52
CA ALA A 605 -12.92 -20.00 44.54
C ALA A 605 -13.08 -21.40 43.89
N ASP A 606 -11.98 -22.09 43.60
CA ASP A 606 -12.00 -23.43 43.00
C ASP A 606 -12.32 -24.55 44.00
N LEU A 607 -11.93 -24.40 45.27
CA LEU A 607 -12.36 -25.28 46.37
C LEU A 607 -13.87 -25.16 46.62
N LEU A 608 -14.42 -23.94 46.60
CA LEU A 608 -15.88 -23.71 46.67
C LEU A 608 -16.62 -24.30 45.44
N LYS A 609 -16.08 -24.17 44.22
CA LYS A 609 -16.63 -24.85 43.02
C LYS A 609 -16.63 -26.37 43.18
N GLN A 610 -15.55 -26.94 43.72
CA GLN A 610 -15.45 -28.38 44.01
C GLN A 610 -16.47 -28.82 45.06
N SER A 611 -16.65 -28.05 46.14
CA SER A 611 -17.68 -28.30 47.16
C SER A 611 -19.10 -28.28 46.56
N ALA A 612 -19.44 -27.28 45.76
CA ALA A 612 -20.74 -27.20 45.07
C ALA A 612 -20.97 -28.33 44.04
N GLY A 613 -19.90 -28.81 43.41
CA GLY A 613 -19.94 -29.86 42.38
C GLY A 613 -19.93 -31.30 42.92
N ALA A 614 -19.37 -31.53 44.12
CA ALA A 614 -19.29 -32.85 44.74
C ALA A 614 -20.67 -33.47 44.95
N LYS A 615 -20.82 -34.77 44.66
CA LYS A 615 -22.04 -35.54 44.95
C LYS A 615 -21.74 -36.60 46.00
N THR A 616 -22.59 -36.69 47.01
CA THR A 616 -22.68 -37.83 47.92
C THR A 616 -23.00 -39.09 47.10
N GLN A 617 -22.05 -40.04 47.02
CA GLN A 617 -22.32 -41.37 46.47
C GLN A 617 -23.13 -42.18 47.51
N PRO A 618 -24.30 -42.73 47.15
CA PRO A 618 -24.95 -43.74 47.97
C PRO A 618 -24.10 -45.01 48.01
N SER A 619 -23.91 -45.58 49.19
CA SER A 619 -23.28 -46.90 49.34
C SER A 619 -24.12 -47.97 48.63
N GLN A 620 -23.50 -48.71 47.72
CA GLN A 620 -24.22 -49.67 46.88
C GLN A 620 -24.66 -50.93 47.65
N SER A 621 -25.94 -51.28 47.49
CA SER A 621 -26.39 -52.68 47.40
C SER A 621 -27.70 -52.75 46.60
N GLY A 622 -27.91 -53.80 45.79
CA GLY A 622 -29.22 -54.11 45.18
C GLY A 622 -29.45 -53.77 43.69
N GLN A 623 -28.85 -54.56 42.80
CA GLN A 623 -29.40 -55.09 41.51
C GLN A 623 -30.19 -54.23 40.47
N GLN A 624 -29.72 -54.38 39.22
CA GLN A 624 -30.47 -54.54 37.95
C GLN A 624 -31.38 -53.42 37.37
N SER A 625 -30.81 -52.74 36.38
CA SER A 625 -31.37 -52.24 35.11
C SER A 625 -32.87 -52.43 34.76
N GLN A 626 -33.56 -51.32 34.44
CA GLN A 626 -33.96 -50.95 33.05
C GLN A 626 -34.58 -49.54 32.97
N LYS A 627 -34.69 -48.97 31.76
CA LYS A 627 -35.36 -47.68 31.46
C LYS A 627 -36.88 -47.88 31.22
N PRO A 628 -37.70 -46.81 31.32
CA PRO A 628 -38.19 -46.18 30.09
C PRO A 628 -37.94 -44.66 30.00
N SER A 629 -38.24 -44.07 28.83
CA SER A 629 -38.05 -42.66 28.50
C SER A 629 -39.28 -41.78 28.82
N ALA A 630 -39.08 -40.47 29.00
CA ALA A 630 -40.15 -39.48 29.10
C ALA A 630 -40.48 -38.84 27.72
N PRO A 631 -41.75 -38.41 27.47
CA PRO A 631 -42.18 -37.74 26.24
C PRO A 631 -41.94 -36.22 26.23
N GLN A 632 -42.24 -35.56 25.09
CA GLN A 632 -41.80 -34.21 24.77
C GLN A 632 -42.89 -33.39 24.03
N LEU A 633 -43.18 -32.16 24.49
CA LEU A 633 -43.89 -31.06 23.80
C LEU A 633 -43.28 -29.72 24.32
N ALA A 634 -42.95 -28.68 23.54
CA ALA A 634 -43.62 -27.96 22.43
C ALA A 634 -44.73 -27.01 22.93
N ASN A 635 -44.83 -25.71 22.57
CA ASN A 635 -44.06 -24.83 21.64
C ASN A 635 -43.83 -23.44 22.33
N GLY A 636 -42.83 -22.62 21.98
CA GLY A 636 -42.80 -21.69 20.81
C GLY A 636 -43.35 -20.29 21.21
N GLU A 637 -43.05 -19.14 20.61
CA GLU A 637 -42.17 -18.63 19.54
C GLU A 637 -41.90 -17.12 19.87
N GLN A 638 -41.15 -16.23 19.19
CA GLN A 638 -40.33 -16.12 17.95
C GLN A 638 -39.31 -14.95 18.21
N SER A 639 -38.51 -14.28 17.36
CA SER A 639 -38.00 -14.24 15.95
C SER A 639 -36.80 -13.24 15.95
N PRO A 640 -36.08 -12.90 14.83
CA PRO A 640 -35.97 -13.53 13.51
C PRO A 640 -34.50 -13.93 13.16
N LYS A 641 -34.18 -14.17 11.87
CA LYS A 641 -32.90 -14.75 11.39
C LYS A 641 -32.20 -13.91 10.32
N SER A 642 -30.85 -13.98 10.27
CA SER A 642 -30.01 -14.31 9.09
C SER A 642 -28.53 -14.37 9.51
N GLY A 643 -27.60 -15.08 8.86
CA GLY A 643 -27.66 -16.04 7.73
C GLY A 643 -26.39 -16.92 7.76
N SER A 644 -26.31 -18.00 6.95
CA SER A 644 -25.24 -19.01 7.06
C SER A 644 -24.69 -19.48 5.71
N GLN A 645 -23.36 -19.61 5.63
CA GLN A 645 -22.55 -20.43 4.72
C GLN A 645 -21.08 -20.36 5.24
N GLY A 646 -20.23 -21.38 5.16
CA GLY A 646 -20.40 -22.78 4.76
C GLY A 646 -19.08 -23.55 4.97
N LYS A 647 -19.11 -24.89 5.01
CA LYS A 647 -17.91 -25.75 5.17
C LYS A 647 -17.97 -26.96 4.24
N PRO A 648 -16.86 -27.32 3.55
CA PRO A 648 -16.57 -28.68 3.12
C PRO A 648 -15.65 -29.43 4.12
N SER A 649 -15.57 -30.75 3.96
CA SER A 649 -14.59 -31.69 4.55
C SER A 649 -13.34 -31.80 3.61
N ASP A 650 -12.27 -32.58 3.81
CA ASP A 650 -12.04 -33.97 4.29
C ASP A 650 -10.78 -34.03 5.21
N GLU A 651 -10.64 -34.91 6.21
CA GLU A 651 -10.19 -36.34 6.15
C GLU A 651 -8.81 -36.58 5.47
N GLU A 652 -7.88 -37.41 5.96
CA GLU A 652 -7.75 -38.16 7.23
C GLU A 652 -6.28 -38.60 7.45
N GLN A 653 -5.78 -38.73 8.70
CA GLN A 653 -4.97 -39.89 9.12
C GLN A 653 -4.80 -40.01 10.65
N LYS A 654 -4.61 -41.25 11.14
CA LYS A 654 -4.67 -41.63 12.57
C LYS A 654 -3.35 -42.21 13.11
N LYS A 655 -3.08 -42.00 14.41
CA LYS A 655 -2.61 -42.99 15.43
C LYS A 655 -2.25 -42.26 16.74
N ALA A 656 -2.27 -42.86 17.93
CA ALA A 656 -3.13 -43.91 18.52
C ALA A 656 -2.84 -43.90 20.03
N ASN A 657 -3.83 -44.13 20.90
CA ASN A 657 -3.65 -43.95 22.36
C ASN A 657 -4.37 -45.07 23.15
N MET A 658 -3.65 -45.75 24.05
CA MET A 658 -4.21 -46.55 25.16
C MET A 658 -3.16 -46.78 26.27
N PRO A 659 -3.59 -47.06 27.53
CA PRO A 659 -2.73 -46.97 28.72
C PRO A 659 -2.25 -48.34 29.26
N SER A 660 -1.45 -48.30 30.33
CA SER A 660 -1.15 -49.44 31.20
C SER A 660 -1.41 -49.13 32.68
N ILE A 661 -1.84 -50.15 33.43
CA ILE A 661 -2.01 -50.14 34.90
C ILE A 661 -0.86 -50.95 35.51
N SER A 662 -0.48 -50.65 36.76
CA SER A 662 0.38 -51.53 37.56
C SER A 662 -0.01 -51.49 39.03
N ASP A 663 -0.59 -52.58 39.53
CA ASP A 663 -0.82 -52.82 40.95
C ASP A 663 0.49 -53.02 41.74
N ARG A 664 0.43 -52.91 43.07
CA ARG A 664 1.60 -53.11 43.93
C ARG A 664 1.23 -53.62 45.33
N GLU A 665 1.09 -54.93 45.46
CA GLU A 665 1.15 -55.60 46.77
C GLU A 665 2.60 -55.70 47.27
N GLY A 666 2.80 -56.01 48.56
CA GLY A 666 4.10 -55.90 49.22
C GLY A 666 4.52 -57.12 50.05
N SER A 667 5.67 -57.02 50.72
CA SER A 667 6.15 -58.00 51.70
C SER A 667 7.06 -57.38 52.75
N MET A 668 7.00 -57.92 53.98
CA MET A 668 7.77 -57.51 55.18
C MET A 668 9.30 -57.59 55.01
N SER A 669 10.07 -56.75 55.73
CA SER A 669 11.03 -57.19 56.79
C SER A 669 11.86 -56.05 57.43
N LYS A 670 12.37 -56.31 58.64
CA LYS A 670 13.35 -55.56 59.49
C LYS A 670 14.32 -56.62 60.10
N PRO A 671 15.40 -56.36 60.90
CA PRO A 671 15.82 -55.11 61.60
C PRO A 671 17.38 -54.84 61.66
N VAL A 672 17.81 -53.84 62.48
CA VAL A 672 19.13 -53.73 63.21
C VAL A 672 20.43 -53.54 62.36
N GLU A 673 21.57 -52.90 62.73
CA GLU A 673 22.22 -52.26 63.93
C GLU A 673 23.05 -51.04 63.39
N ALA A 674 23.22 -49.82 63.94
CA ALA A 674 23.53 -49.22 65.26
C ALA A 674 25.04 -49.06 65.64
N LYS A 675 25.54 -47.80 65.58
CA LYS A 675 26.67 -47.14 66.33
C LYS A 675 26.88 -45.72 65.73
N ASN A 676 26.81 -44.59 66.46
CA ASN A 676 27.63 -44.06 67.58
C ASN A 676 29.07 -43.68 67.20
N ASP A 677 29.41 -42.37 67.22
CA ASP A 677 30.28 -41.72 68.23
C ASP A 677 30.29 -40.16 68.01
N PRO A 678 31.09 -39.29 68.67
CA PRO A 678 30.85 -38.85 70.05
C PRO A 678 30.94 -37.31 70.29
N ASN A 679 30.85 -36.93 71.56
CA ASN A 679 31.23 -35.63 72.18
C ASN A 679 30.17 -34.47 72.10
N ALA A 680 29.87 -33.88 73.26
CA ALA A 680 28.73 -32.96 73.49
C ALA A 680 29.19 -31.52 73.82
N LYS A 681 28.31 -30.52 73.98
CA LYS A 681 27.52 -30.26 75.22
C LYS A 681 26.34 -29.27 75.03
N PRO A 682 25.40 -29.13 76.00
CA PRO A 682 23.99 -28.78 75.70
C PRO A 682 23.35 -27.63 76.52
N ALA A 683 22.16 -27.19 76.12
CA ALA A 683 21.06 -26.65 76.96
C ALA A 683 19.77 -26.44 76.09
N PRO A 684 18.56 -26.19 76.66
CA PRO A 684 17.83 -27.02 77.62
C PRO A 684 16.38 -27.36 77.14
N PRO A 685 15.70 -28.39 77.68
CA PRO A 685 14.39 -28.86 77.17
C PRO A 685 13.16 -28.24 77.87
N LYS A 686 12.00 -28.28 77.19
CA LYS A 686 10.65 -28.13 77.78
C LYS A 686 9.70 -29.23 77.23
N PRO A 687 8.61 -29.58 77.96
CA PRO A 687 8.25 -30.99 78.10
C PRO A 687 7.09 -31.49 77.23
N SER A 688 7.21 -32.73 76.77
CA SER A 688 6.07 -33.59 76.41
C SER A 688 5.62 -34.40 77.64
N THR A 689 4.33 -34.74 77.72
CA THR A 689 3.81 -35.63 78.78
C THR A 689 2.93 -36.73 78.19
N LEU A 690 3.41 -37.98 78.33
CA LEU A 690 2.62 -39.19 78.11
C LEU A 690 1.87 -39.55 79.39
N LYS A 691 0.65 -40.10 79.26
CA LYS A 691 -0.03 -40.81 80.34
C LYS A 691 -0.51 -42.17 79.85
N LEU A 692 -0.35 -43.17 80.71
CA LEU A 692 -0.90 -44.52 80.56
C LEU A 692 -2.25 -44.64 81.32
N PRO A 693 -3.09 -45.64 81.01
CA PRO A 693 -4.49 -45.67 81.44
C PRO A 693 -4.73 -46.38 82.79
N THR A 694 -5.79 -45.99 83.50
CA THR A 694 -6.34 -46.76 84.63
C THR A 694 -7.87 -46.66 84.74
N THR A 695 -8.50 -47.80 84.47
CA THR A 695 -9.80 -48.35 84.92
C THR A 695 -10.67 -47.63 85.97
N GLN A 696 -11.98 -47.56 85.67
CA GLN A 696 -13.16 -47.79 86.56
C GLN A 696 -13.42 -46.80 87.74
N MET A 697 -14.60 -46.71 88.36
CA MET A 697 -16.03 -46.76 87.94
C MET A 697 -16.88 -46.25 89.12
N ALA A 698 -17.80 -45.28 88.92
CA ALA A 698 -18.90 -44.97 89.85
C ALA A 698 -20.01 -44.16 89.15
N ALA A 699 -21.28 -44.35 89.53
CA ALA A 699 -22.46 -43.68 88.96
C ALA A 699 -22.75 -42.34 89.69
N ALA A 700 -23.05 -41.23 88.98
CA ALA A 700 -24.37 -40.76 88.48
C ALA A 700 -25.38 -40.46 89.61
N PRO A 701 -26.05 -39.29 89.60
CA PRO A 701 -27.10 -38.95 88.61
C PRO A 701 -27.13 -37.46 88.17
N PRO A 702 -28.13 -36.96 87.41
CA PRO A 702 -28.68 -37.51 86.17
C PRO A 702 -28.76 -36.49 85.00
N LYS A 703 -28.70 -37.01 83.77
CA LYS A 703 -29.31 -36.51 82.50
C LYS A 703 -29.57 -34.99 82.31
N GLU A 704 -28.92 -34.41 81.30
CA GLU A 704 -29.61 -34.00 80.06
C GLU A 704 -28.61 -33.81 78.89
N GLY A 705 -29.11 -33.79 77.65
CA GLY A 705 -28.30 -33.61 76.43
C GLY A 705 -27.52 -34.86 75.95
N LYS A 706 -27.82 -35.33 74.73
CA LYS A 706 -26.92 -36.25 74.02
C LYS A 706 -25.72 -35.47 73.47
N LYS A 707 -24.54 -36.12 73.43
CA LYS A 707 -23.63 -35.86 72.31
C LYS A 707 -24.13 -36.71 71.14
N ASP A 708 -24.41 -36.08 70.01
CA ASP A 708 -24.59 -36.82 68.76
C ASP A 708 -23.22 -37.33 68.27
N GLU A 709 -23.24 -38.48 67.61
CA GLU A 709 -22.03 -39.14 67.11
C GLU A 709 -21.53 -38.42 65.85
N GLU A 710 -20.21 -38.21 65.74
CA GLU A 710 -19.61 -37.56 64.58
C GLU A 710 -19.77 -38.45 63.34
N GLN A 711 -20.73 -38.09 62.48
CA GLN A 711 -20.87 -38.71 61.16
C GLN A 711 -19.60 -38.44 60.34
N PRO A 712 -19.13 -39.42 59.54
CA PRO A 712 -17.98 -39.20 58.66
C PRO A 712 -18.30 -38.05 57.68
N GLN A 713 -17.47 -37.03 57.69
CA GLN A 713 -17.63 -35.81 56.88
C GLN A 713 -17.80 -36.16 55.39
N THR A 714 -18.66 -35.43 54.69
CA THR A 714 -18.78 -35.59 53.24
C THR A 714 -17.60 -34.89 52.53
N PRO A 715 -17.18 -35.36 51.32
CA PRO A 715 -16.13 -34.69 50.56
C PRO A 715 -16.44 -33.22 50.22
N ALA A 716 -17.73 -32.87 50.13
CA ALA A 716 -18.19 -31.49 49.94
C ALA A 716 -17.90 -30.61 51.16
N GLN A 717 -18.02 -31.14 52.37
CA GLN A 717 -17.69 -30.43 53.62
C GLN A 717 -16.18 -30.29 53.79
N GLN A 718 -15.40 -31.35 53.50
CA GLN A 718 -13.93 -31.28 53.56
C GLN A 718 -13.38 -30.17 52.64
N LYS A 719 -13.89 -30.06 51.41
CA LYS A 719 -13.51 -28.98 50.48
C LYS A 719 -14.04 -27.59 50.87
N MET A 720 -15.06 -27.51 51.73
CA MET A 720 -15.53 -26.23 52.31
C MET A 720 -14.66 -25.83 53.52
N ASP A 721 -14.28 -26.77 54.37
CA ASP A 721 -13.37 -26.53 55.50
C ASP A 721 -12.00 -26.07 55.00
N GLU A 722 -11.44 -26.75 53.99
CA GLU A 722 -10.18 -26.37 53.30
C GLU A 722 -10.25 -24.96 52.69
N ALA A 723 -11.38 -24.58 52.08
CA ALA A 723 -11.59 -23.25 51.53
C ALA A 723 -11.63 -22.16 52.62
N ILE A 724 -12.27 -22.44 53.77
CA ILE A 724 -12.38 -21.50 54.89
C ILE A 724 -11.02 -21.33 55.59
N GLU A 725 -10.23 -22.40 55.75
CA GLU A 725 -8.87 -22.30 56.31
C GLU A 725 -7.93 -21.49 55.38
N GLU A 726 -7.97 -21.70 54.06
CA GLU A 726 -7.22 -20.86 53.12
C GLU A 726 -7.68 -19.38 53.15
N GLN A 727 -8.98 -19.12 53.28
CA GLN A 727 -9.55 -17.78 53.33
C GLN A 727 -9.24 -17.04 54.65
N GLU A 728 -9.17 -17.74 55.79
CA GLU A 728 -8.77 -17.15 57.07
C GLU A 728 -7.27 -16.79 57.08
N LEU A 729 -6.41 -17.63 56.50
CA LEU A 729 -4.99 -17.33 56.29
C LEU A 729 -4.78 -16.15 55.31
N LEU A 730 -5.61 -16.07 54.27
CA LEU A 730 -5.62 -14.96 53.31
C LEU A 730 -6.00 -13.64 53.99
N LEU A 731 -7.08 -13.63 54.77
CA LEU A 731 -7.53 -12.46 55.53
C LEU A 731 -6.48 -11.98 56.53
N ALA A 732 -5.77 -12.89 57.20
CA ALA A 732 -4.70 -12.55 58.13
C ALA A 732 -3.48 -11.90 57.42
N GLU A 733 -3.12 -12.39 56.23
CA GLU A 733 -2.04 -11.80 55.43
C GLU A 733 -2.45 -10.44 54.85
N PHE A 734 -3.67 -10.30 54.32
CA PHE A 734 -4.19 -9.03 53.82
C PHE A 734 -4.24 -7.98 54.94
N ALA A 735 -4.77 -8.34 56.12
CA ALA A 735 -4.84 -7.44 57.27
C ALA A 735 -3.47 -6.83 57.58
N LYS A 736 -2.45 -7.69 57.76
CA LYS A 736 -1.07 -7.28 58.00
C LYS A 736 -0.54 -6.33 56.92
N VAL A 737 -0.72 -6.68 55.64
CA VAL A 737 -0.26 -5.84 54.51
C VAL A 737 -1.00 -4.50 54.49
N SER A 738 -2.29 -4.46 54.85
CA SER A 738 -3.08 -3.23 54.90
C SER A 738 -2.68 -2.28 56.05
N ASP A 739 -2.27 -2.84 57.19
CA ASP A 739 -1.73 -2.08 58.32
C ASP A 739 -0.32 -1.54 58.00
N GLU A 740 0.53 -2.34 57.37
CA GLU A 740 1.86 -1.91 56.91
C GLU A 740 1.74 -0.80 55.84
N LEU A 741 0.82 -0.93 54.86
CA LEU A 741 0.50 0.13 53.89
C LEU A 741 0.01 1.41 54.58
N ALA A 742 -0.88 1.30 55.56
CA ALA A 742 -1.40 2.45 56.31
C ALA A 742 -0.34 3.14 57.19
N ALA A 743 0.66 2.39 57.68
CA ALA A 743 1.81 2.95 58.40
C ALA A 743 2.76 3.69 57.45
N VAL A 744 3.08 3.10 56.28
CA VAL A 744 3.96 3.74 55.29
C VAL A 744 3.29 5.00 54.70
N LEU A 745 1.98 4.98 54.41
CA LEU A 745 1.25 6.17 53.96
C LEU A 745 1.29 7.29 55.00
N ALA A 746 1.07 6.99 56.29
CA ALA A 746 1.19 7.99 57.35
C ALA A 746 2.61 8.60 57.43
N SER A 747 3.66 7.80 57.24
CA SER A 747 5.05 8.32 57.18
C SER A 747 5.31 9.17 55.92
N LEU A 748 4.66 8.86 54.79
CA LEU A 748 4.69 9.69 53.59
C LEU A 748 4.03 11.05 53.84
N GLU A 749 2.79 11.05 54.32
CA GLU A 749 2.03 12.27 54.67
C GLU A 749 2.82 13.15 55.66
N ALA A 750 3.34 12.57 56.75
CA ALA A 750 4.24 13.24 57.70
C ALA A 750 5.47 13.86 57.00
N SER A 751 6.13 13.13 56.10
CA SER A 751 7.28 13.65 55.34
C SER A 751 6.89 14.79 54.38
N THR A 752 5.66 14.84 53.87
CA THR A 752 5.20 15.99 53.07
C THR A 752 5.07 17.26 53.90
N PHE A 753 4.67 17.17 55.17
CA PHE A 753 4.58 18.34 56.06
C PHE A 753 5.95 18.89 56.39
N VAL A 754 6.91 18.02 56.74
CA VAL A 754 8.33 18.38 56.94
C VAL A 754 8.86 19.11 55.69
N LYS A 755 8.65 18.54 54.50
CA LYS A 755 9.13 19.10 53.24
C LYS A 755 8.47 20.43 52.87
N ARG A 756 7.16 20.59 53.13
CA ARG A 756 6.42 21.85 52.95
C ARG A 756 6.93 22.95 53.89
N LEU A 757 7.16 22.64 55.17
CA LEU A 757 7.75 23.59 56.12
C LEU A 757 9.19 23.98 55.73
N LYS A 758 10.05 23.01 55.37
CA LYS A 758 11.40 23.29 54.84
C LYS A 758 11.37 24.03 53.48
N LYS A 759 10.29 23.96 52.69
CA LYS A 759 10.10 24.79 51.49
C LYS A 759 9.77 26.23 51.87
N ALA A 760 8.75 26.45 52.71
CA ALA A 760 8.38 27.79 53.18
C ALA A 760 9.55 28.51 53.87
N SER A 761 10.37 27.79 54.65
CA SER A 761 11.62 28.30 55.24
C SER A 761 12.61 28.80 54.17
N ARG A 762 12.86 28.01 53.11
CA ARG A 762 13.72 28.43 51.98
C ARG A 762 13.14 29.61 51.21
N ASP A 763 11.83 29.66 51.01
CA ASP A 763 11.17 30.77 50.32
C ASP A 763 11.22 32.08 51.14
N GLN A 764 11.17 32.00 52.48
CA GLN A 764 11.44 33.11 53.39
C GLN A 764 12.91 33.59 53.32
N MET A 765 13.89 32.68 53.25
CA MET A 765 15.30 33.05 53.00
C MET A 765 15.52 33.72 51.64
N VAL A 766 14.78 33.31 50.60
CA VAL A 766 14.78 33.99 49.30
C VAL A 766 14.20 35.39 49.43
N ALA A 767 13.08 35.56 50.15
CA ALA A 767 12.49 36.87 50.38
C ALA A 767 13.40 37.81 51.19
N ALA A 768 14.05 37.33 52.26
CA ALA A 768 15.07 38.09 53.01
C ALA A 768 16.23 38.54 52.12
N LYS A 769 16.76 37.63 51.28
CA LYS A 769 17.82 37.92 50.31
C LYS A 769 17.38 38.92 49.23
N ASP A 770 16.14 38.83 48.78
CA ASP A 770 15.55 39.76 47.81
C ASP A 770 15.30 41.15 48.41
N LEU A 771 14.81 41.23 49.66
CA LEU A 771 14.69 42.50 50.39
C LEU A 771 16.05 43.19 50.50
N ASN A 772 17.09 42.44 50.90
CA ASN A 772 18.45 42.92 50.96
C ASN A 772 18.92 43.42 49.57
N THR A 773 18.97 42.53 48.57
CA THR A 773 19.58 42.84 47.27
C THR A 773 18.81 43.84 46.41
N LYS A 774 17.46 43.86 46.48
CA LYS A 774 16.60 44.68 45.61
C LYS A 774 16.13 45.99 46.27
N THR A 775 16.11 46.09 47.60
CA THR A 775 15.62 47.30 48.31
C THR A 775 16.72 48.06 49.06
N LEU A 776 17.98 47.62 48.98
CA LEU A 776 19.18 48.31 49.49
C LEU A 776 19.24 49.81 49.14
N SER A 777 18.75 50.20 47.94
CA SER A 777 18.69 51.60 47.47
C SER A 777 17.63 52.47 48.16
N ALA A 778 16.64 51.88 48.82
CA ALA A 778 15.58 52.58 49.54
C ALA A 778 15.79 52.58 51.07
N PHE A 779 16.82 51.89 51.56
CA PHE A 779 17.10 51.72 52.97
C PHE A 779 17.42 53.07 53.65
N GLY A 780 16.66 53.41 54.70
CA GLY A 780 16.81 54.68 55.44
C GLY A 780 16.00 55.86 54.90
N LEU A 781 15.20 55.68 53.85
CA LEU A 781 14.21 56.67 53.40
C LEU A 781 12.94 56.64 54.26
N GLU A 782 12.06 57.62 54.07
CA GLU A 782 10.74 57.66 54.72
C GLU A 782 9.83 56.48 54.28
N LYS A 783 8.73 56.27 55.01
CA LYS A 783 7.71 55.24 54.74
C LYS A 783 6.90 55.57 53.49
N GLN A 784 7.46 55.28 52.32
CA GLN A 784 6.82 55.43 51.01
C GLN A 784 6.89 54.10 50.24
N PRO A 785 5.89 53.75 49.41
CA PRO A 785 5.88 52.48 48.69
C PRO A 785 6.94 52.43 47.59
N VAL A 786 7.82 51.43 47.66
CA VAL A 786 8.92 51.18 46.72
C VAL A 786 8.46 50.16 45.68
N LYS A 787 8.67 50.44 44.38
CA LYS A 787 8.19 49.57 43.29
C LYS A 787 8.85 48.20 43.31
N GLU A 788 10.14 48.17 43.63
CA GLU A 788 10.98 46.98 43.74
C GLU A 788 10.58 46.10 44.94
N ALA A 789 9.98 46.70 45.98
CA ALA A 789 9.49 45.99 47.16
C ALA A 789 8.07 45.42 46.98
N ALA A 790 7.28 45.94 46.02
CA ALA A 790 5.89 45.54 45.85
C ALA A 790 5.72 44.06 45.48
N SER A 791 6.56 43.52 44.59
CA SER A 791 6.54 42.10 44.23
C SER A 791 7.01 41.18 45.36
N ILE A 792 7.89 41.66 46.23
CA ILE A 792 8.35 40.91 47.42
C ILE A 792 7.26 40.91 48.49
N ALA A 793 6.57 42.04 48.68
CA ALA A 793 5.41 42.15 49.56
C ALA A 793 4.23 41.26 49.12
N GLU A 794 4.02 41.12 47.81
CA GLU A 794 3.04 40.19 47.23
C GLU A 794 3.45 38.73 47.45
N HIS A 795 4.74 38.40 47.25
CA HIS A 795 5.27 37.07 47.56
C HIS A 795 5.12 36.69 49.04
N GLU A 796 5.46 37.59 49.97
CA GLU A 796 5.25 37.39 51.43
C GLU A 796 3.78 37.11 51.79
N LYS A 797 2.85 37.81 51.16
CA LYS A 797 1.41 37.54 51.35
C LYS A 797 0.99 36.20 50.76
N GLY A 798 1.59 35.78 49.64
CA GLY A 798 1.46 34.41 49.13
C GLY A 798 1.98 33.36 50.12
N GLN A 799 3.15 33.59 50.72
CA GLN A 799 3.74 32.68 51.72
C GLN A 799 2.91 32.58 53.00
N SER A 800 2.26 33.68 53.43
CA SER A 800 1.24 33.65 54.49
C SER A 800 0.09 32.68 54.16
N GLU A 801 -0.47 32.74 52.95
CA GLU A 801 -1.54 31.82 52.52
C GLU A 801 -1.05 30.36 52.43
N VAL A 802 0.17 30.12 51.96
CA VAL A 802 0.81 28.79 51.94
C VAL A 802 0.98 28.22 53.35
N VAL A 803 1.49 29.00 54.30
CA VAL A 803 1.63 28.55 55.69
C VAL A 803 0.27 28.37 56.37
N ARG A 804 -0.76 29.12 56.00
CA ARG A 804 -2.15 28.87 56.46
C ARG A 804 -2.65 27.51 55.96
N LEU A 805 -2.41 27.16 54.70
CA LEU A 805 -2.76 25.85 54.12
C LEU A 805 -2.02 24.71 54.84
N ILE A 806 -0.71 24.86 55.07
CA ILE A 806 0.06 23.90 55.87
C ILE A 806 -0.56 23.73 57.27
N GLN A 807 -0.93 24.82 57.94
CA GLN A 807 -1.56 24.75 59.26
C GLN A 807 -2.91 24.03 59.23
N SER A 808 -3.80 24.34 58.28
CA SER A 808 -5.13 23.70 58.18
C SER A 808 -5.04 22.21 57.85
N ASP A 809 -4.13 21.83 56.95
CA ASP A 809 -3.88 20.42 56.60
C ASP A 809 -3.35 19.63 57.80
N LEU A 810 -2.42 20.24 58.56
CA LEU A 810 -1.75 19.59 59.70
C LEU A 810 -2.70 19.46 60.90
N GLU A 811 -3.62 20.42 61.09
CA GLU A 811 -4.76 20.28 62.01
C GLU A 811 -5.75 19.19 61.58
N ALA A 812 -6.10 19.13 60.28
CA ALA A 812 -7.00 18.11 59.75
C ALA A 812 -6.38 16.69 59.80
N TYR A 813 -5.07 16.57 59.61
CA TYR A 813 -4.32 15.33 59.79
C TYR A 813 -4.26 14.91 61.27
N TYR A 814 -3.94 15.83 62.18
CA TYR A 814 -3.91 15.56 63.63
C TYR A 814 -5.28 15.08 64.16
N ALA A 815 -6.39 15.59 63.61
CA ALA A 815 -7.73 15.13 63.94
C ALA A 815 -8.00 13.66 63.54
N ARG A 816 -7.23 13.09 62.59
CA ARG A 816 -7.28 11.67 62.19
C ARG A 816 -6.22 10.83 62.91
N LYS A 817 -5.03 11.40 63.15
CA LYS A 817 -3.83 10.75 63.70
C LYS A 817 -3.25 11.59 64.87
N PRO A 818 -3.74 11.41 66.11
CA PRO A 818 -3.40 12.29 67.22
C PRO A 818 -2.03 11.97 67.86
N GLU A 819 -0.93 12.26 67.18
CA GLU A 819 0.43 12.11 67.73
C GLU A 819 0.96 13.39 68.41
N MET A 820 1.84 13.22 69.40
CA MET A 820 2.35 14.33 70.23
C MET A 820 3.16 15.38 69.45
N HIS A 821 3.91 14.99 68.41
CA HIS A 821 4.78 15.91 67.68
C HIS A 821 3.99 16.98 66.90
N PHE A 822 2.98 16.57 66.11
CA PHE A 822 2.09 17.51 65.42
C PHE A 822 1.35 18.41 66.41
N LYS A 823 0.89 17.89 67.55
CA LYS A 823 0.20 18.68 68.59
C LYS A 823 1.06 19.85 69.09
N THR A 824 2.35 19.59 69.33
CA THR A 824 3.32 20.60 69.78
C THR A 824 3.54 21.68 68.73
N VAL A 825 3.67 21.31 67.45
CA VAL A 825 3.84 22.27 66.35
C VAL A 825 2.57 23.09 66.10
N ILE A 826 1.38 22.48 66.08
CA ILE A 826 0.09 23.21 65.98
C ILE A 826 -0.03 24.24 67.11
N GLY A 827 0.35 23.86 68.35
CA GLY A 827 0.36 24.75 69.50
C GLY A 827 1.24 25.97 69.25
N GLN A 828 2.50 25.76 68.88
CA GLN A 828 3.44 26.84 68.57
C GLN A 828 2.99 27.72 67.39
N MET A 829 2.45 27.15 66.30
CA MET A 829 1.94 27.92 65.15
C MET A 829 0.78 28.85 65.55
N LYS A 830 -0.13 28.37 66.42
CA LYS A 830 -1.28 29.15 66.91
C LYS A 830 -0.87 30.22 67.93
N GLU A 831 0.02 29.89 68.85
CA GLU A 831 0.54 30.82 69.86
C GLU A 831 1.32 31.98 69.22
N THR A 832 2.18 31.66 68.25
CA THR A 832 3.02 32.65 67.54
C THR A 832 2.30 33.41 66.42
N GLN A 833 1.07 33.01 66.05
CA GLN A 833 0.24 33.59 64.99
C GLN A 833 0.96 33.71 63.63
N VAL A 834 1.78 32.72 63.25
CA VAL A 834 2.70 32.76 62.09
C VAL A 834 2.07 33.32 60.80
N VAL A 835 0.88 32.87 60.41
CA VAL A 835 0.16 33.37 59.21
C VAL A 835 0.00 34.89 59.22
N LYS A 836 -0.45 35.44 60.35
CA LYS A 836 -0.64 36.89 60.53
C LYS A 836 0.70 37.62 60.56
N ALA A 837 1.74 37.01 61.14
CA ALA A 837 3.07 37.60 61.18
C ALA A 837 3.67 37.72 59.77
N LEU A 838 3.60 36.67 58.95
CA LEU A 838 4.06 36.68 57.54
C LEU A 838 3.31 37.73 56.71
N HIS A 839 1.98 37.80 56.81
CA HIS A 839 1.22 38.88 56.15
C HIS A 839 1.69 40.27 56.60
N THR A 840 2.00 40.44 57.89
CA THR A 840 2.49 41.70 58.46
C THR A 840 3.90 42.05 57.95
N LEU A 841 4.75 41.07 57.60
CA LEU A 841 6.04 41.32 56.95
C LEU A 841 5.85 41.77 55.50
N GLY A 842 4.89 41.18 54.76
CA GLY A 842 4.48 41.70 53.45
C GLY A 842 3.96 43.14 53.51
N ASP A 843 3.14 43.47 54.51
CA ASP A 843 2.69 44.85 54.74
C ASP A 843 3.86 45.80 55.10
N GLN A 844 4.84 45.35 55.88
CA GLN A 844 6.03 46.14 56.21
C GLN A 844 6.94 46.39 54.99
N ALA A 845 7.17 45.36 54.16
CA ALA A 845 7.93 45.49 52.92
C ALA A 845 7.29 46.50 51.97
N ALA A 846 5.95 46.47 51.84
CA ALA A 846 5.19 47.41 51.01
C ALA A 846 5.33 48.89 51.43
N VAL A 847 5.69 49.18 52.69
CA VAL A 847 5.88 50.56 53.22
C VAL A 847 7.35 50.91 53.51
N ASN A 848 8.29 50.25 52.83
CA ASN A 848 9.74 50.45 52.93
C ASN A 848 10.32 50.18 54.34
N LEU A 849 9.71 49.27 55.11
CA LEU A 849 10.29 48.73 56.34
C LEU A 849 11.08 47.44 56.04
N SER A 850 11.86 47.45 54.96
CA SER A 850 12.61 46.27 54.48
C SER A 850 13.54 45.67 55.52
N GLY A 851 14.14 46.49 56.39
CA GLY A 851 15.05 46.01 57.45
C GLY A 851 14.36 45.14 58.51
N SER A 852 13.17 45.51 58.97
CA SER A 852 12.39 44.67 59.90
C SER A 852 11.69 43.52 59.17
N SER A 853 11.35 43.71 57.90
CA SER A 853 10.80 42.66 57.03
C SER A 853 11.81 41.53 56.82
N MET A 854 13.07 41.88 56.53
CA MET A 854 14.19 40.95 56.32
C MET A 854 14.52 40.17 57.60
N ALA A 855 14.72 40.85 58.72
CA ALA A 855 15.00 40.20 60.00
C ALA A 855 13.83 39.32 60.49
N GLY A 856 12.58 39.69 60.14
CA GLY A 856 11.40 38.86 60.38
C GLY A 856 11.38 37.61 59.51
N ALA A 857 11.70 37.73 58.22
CA ALA A 857 11.74 36.60 57.29
C ALA A 857 12.87 35.60 57.65
N GLU A 858 14.04 36.08 58.06
CA GLU A 858 15.11 35.24 58.62
C GLU A 858 14.62 34.48 59.88
N PHE A 859 13.97 35.18 60.83
CA PHE A 859 13.41 34.56 62.03
C PHE A 859 12.35 33.48 61.73
N TRP A 860 11.46 33.72 60.75
CA TRP A 860 10.47 32.71 60.35
C TRP A 860 11.07 31.57 59.54
N ALA A 861 12.12 31.81 58.75
CA ALA A 861 12.85 30.74 58.09
C ALA A 861 13.42 29.74 59.10
N ASP A 862 14.14 30.22 60.11
CA ASP A 862 14.69 29.38 61.20
C ASP A 862 13.56 28.68 61.99
N THR A 863 12.47 29.39 62.27
CA THR A 863 11.33 28.85 63.03
C THR A 863 10.57 27.76 62.27
N LEU A 864 10.33 27.96 60.97
CA LEU A 864 9.70 26.98 60.08
C LEU A 864 10.58 25.74 59.88
N ASP A 865 11.90 25.92 59.80
CA ASP A 865 12.83 24.79 59.68
C ASP A 865 12.90 23.98 60.98
N ARG A 866 12.99 24.65 62.15
CA ARG A 866 12.90 23.98 63.46
C ARG A 866 11.62 23.19 63.63
N TRP A 867 10.46 23.73 63.25
CA TRP A 867 9.20 22.98 63.29
C TRP A 867 9.21 21.77 62.36
N ALA A 868 9.86 21.87 61.19
CA ALA A 868 10.07 20.72 60.32
C ALA A 868 10.97 19.65 60.98
N GLU A 869 12.03 20.06 61.68
CA GLU A 869 12.94 19.14 62.39
C GLU A 869 12.28 18.46 63.60
N GLU A 870 11.48 19.17 64.39
CA GLU A 870 10.62 18.61 65.44
C GLU A 870 9.64 17.54 64.91
N MET A 871 9.38 17.53 63.60
CA MET A 871 8.52 16.58 62.90
C MET A 871 9.28 15.49 62.12
N VAL A 872 10.60 15.59 61.92
CA VAL A 872 11.39 14.55 61.19
C VAL A 872 11.24 13.19 61.87
N ALA A 873 11.28 13.13 63.20
CA ALA A 873 11.12 11.89 63.98
C ALA A 873 9.76 11.18 63.82
N ALA A 874 8.73 11.88 63.33
CA ALA A 874 7.43 11.29 62.96
C ALA A 874 7.39 10.80 61.50
N SER A 875 8.36 11.20 60.67
CA SER A 875 8.51 10.76 59.28
C SER A 875 9.48 9.57 59.09
N GLU A 876 10.20 9.17 60.16
CA GLU A 876 11.11 8.02 60.15
C GLU A 876 10.34 6.68 60.17
N CYS A 877 10.41 5.93 59.07
CA CYS A 877 9.76 4.63 58.96
C CYS A 877 10.53 3.55 59.74
N LYS A 878 10.06 3.24 60.96
CA LYS A 878 10.64 2.19 61.84
C LYS A 878 10.31 0.75 61.40
N ALA A 879 9.58 0.55 60.30
CA ALA A 879 9.06 -0.75 59.87
C ALA A 879 10.01 -1.57 58.97
N CYS A 880 11.13 -1.00 58.52
CA CYS A 880 12.03 -1.64 57.54
C CYS A 880 13.04 -2.60 58.19
N SER A 881 12.60 -3.79 58.61
CA SER A 881 13.49 -4.83 59.18
C SER A 881 13.77 -6.04 58.27
N SER A 882 13.33 -6.01 57.00
CA SER A 882 13.29 -7.16 56.09
C SER A 882 14.15 -7.03 54.82
N CYS A 883 15.15 -6.14 54.80
CA CYS A 883 16.11 -6.05 53.70
C CYS A 883 17.17 -7.16 53.81
N SER A 884 17.12 -8.15 52.91
CA SER A 884 18.12 -9.23 52.83
C SER A 884 19.50 -8.70 52.41
N ALA A 885 20.55 -9.10 53.14
CA ALA A 885 21.92 -8.55 52.98
C ALA A 885 22.67 -8.95 51.69
N ASP A 886 21.98 -9.52 50.70
CA ASP A 886 22.52 -10.02 49.42
C ASP A 886 21.92 -9.34 48.17
N SER A 887 20.92 -8.45 48.34
CA SER A 887 20.38 -7.61 47.27
C SER A 887 21.01 -6.22 47.27
N LEU A 888 21.07 -5.54 46.11
CA LEU A 888 21.46 -4.13 46.03
C LEU A 888 20.48 -3.24 46.84
N PRO A 889 20.97 -2.20 47.54
CA PRO A 889 20.10 -1.24 48.23
C PRO A 889 19.09 -0.56 47.28
N PRO A 890 17.82 -0.36 47.70
CA PRO A 890 16.80 0.27 46.85
C PRO A 890 17.18 1.64 46.29
N GLU A 891 17.99 2.41 47.01
CA GLU A 891 18.49 3.73 46.56
C GLU A 891 19.37 3.64 45.30
N ILE A 892 20.19 2.58 45.19
CA ILE A 892 21.02 2.32 44.00
C ILE A 892 20.13 1.83 42.85
N VAL A 893 19.17 0.95 43.14
CA VAL A 893 18.20 0.46 42.14
C VAL A 893 17.37 1.61 41.56
N LEU A 894 16.88 2.53 42.40
CA LEU A 894 16.12 3.71 41.97
C LEU A 894 16.99 4.68 41.14
N LYS A 895 18.26 4.89 41.50
CA LYS A 895 19.20 5.71 40.69
C LYS A 895 19.42 5.11 39.30
N VAL A 896 19.61 3.79 39.20
CA VAL A 896 19.78 3.09 37.91
C VAL A 896 18.48 3.12 37.08
N MET A 897 17.31 2.96 37.71
CA MET A 897 16.01 3.06 37.03
C MET A 897 15.71 4.49 36.54
N LYS A 898 16.06 5.53 37.31
CA LYS A 898 15.97 6.92 36.87
C LYS A 898 16.89 7.18 35.68
N ALA A 899 18.17 6.82 35.79
CA ALA A 899 19.13 6.98 34.69
C ALA A 899 18.67 6.26 33.39
N LEU A 900 18.13 5.04 33.49
CA LEU A 900 17.57 4.32 32.33
C LEU A 900 16.39 5.06 31.68
N ARG A 901 15.44 5.57 32.49
CA ARG A 901 14.30 6.34 31.99
C ARG A 901 14.75 7.66 31.36
N ASP A 902 15.67 8.36 32.02
CA ASP A 902 16.19 9.65 31.55
C ASP A 902 16.97 9.48 30.24
N GLU A 903 17.73 8.39 30.08
CA GLU A 903 18.44 8.04 28.84
C GLU A 903 17.45 7.70 27.70
N MET A 904 16.41 6.92 28.00
CA MET A 904 15.33 6.61 27.03
C MET A 904 14.62 7.88 26.55
N LYS A 905 14.36 8.82 27.47
CA LYS A 905 13.73 10.12 27.15
C LYS A 905 14.69 11.05 26.41
N LEU A 906 15.98 11.08 26.78
CA LEU A 906 17.01 11.84 26.08
C LEU A 906 17.13 11.41 24.61
N ARG A 907 17.19 10.10 24.35
CA ARG A 907 17.25 9.57 22.98
C ARG A 907 16.06 9.97 22.12
N ASP A 908 14.87 10.06 22.69
CA ASP A 908 13.68 10.51 21.95
C ASP A 908 13.67 12.04 21.74
N GLU A 909 14.31 12.83 22.61
CA GLU A 909 14.63 14.24 22.32
C GLU A 909 15.71 14.38 21.23
N THR A 910 16.74 13.54 21.23
CA THR A 910 17.80 13.49 20.19
C THR A 910 17.22 13.14 18.82
N ARG A 911 16.30 12.17 18.77
CA ARG A 911 15.53 11.83 17.56
C ARG A 911 14.65 12.98 17.06
N GLU A 912 14.00 13.72 17.97
CA GLU A 912 13.24 14.92 17.59
C GLU A 912 14.17 16.01 17.03
N ALA A 913 15.31 16.26 17.68
CA ALA A 913 16.29 17.26 17.23
C ALA A 913 16.84 16.95 15.82
N GLU A 914 17.18 15.68 15.54
CA GLU A 914 17.61 15.26 14.20
C GLU A 914 16.47 15.34 13.16
N SER A 915 15.22 15.07 13.58
CA SER A 915 14.04 15.17 12.70
C SER A 915 13.69 16.62 12.37
N ALA A 916 13.89 17.56 13.31
CA ALA A 916 13.63 18.99 13.13
C ALA A 916 14.78 19.72 12.42
N LYS A 917 16.01 19.21 12.50
CA LYS A 917 17.26 19.74 11.90
C LYS A 917 17.13 20.35 10.49
N PRO A 918 16.40 19.77 9.51
CA PRO A 918 16.27 20.35 8.17
C PRO A 918 15.42 21.64 8.12
N ALA A 919 14.64 21.94 9.17
CA ALA A 919 13.78 23.12 9.28
C ALA A 919 14.26 24.15 10.33
N LEU A 920 15.39 23.89 11.01
CA LEU A 920 15.94 24.75 12.06
C LEU A 920 17.16 25.55 11.58
N ASP A 921 17.35 26.75 12.14
CA ASP A 921 18.62 27.47 11.98
C ASP A 921 19.75 26.74 12.73
N ALA A 922 20.94 26.71 12.12
CA ALA A 922 22.10 25.99 12.64
C ALA A 922 22.50 26.39 14.07
N LYS A 923 22.25 27.64 14.49
CA LYS A 923 22.53 28.10 15.87
C LYS A 923 21.48 27.62 16.86
N VAL A 924 20.22 27.51 16.43
CA VAL A 924 19.12 26.99 17.27
C VAL A 924 19.32 25.50 17.50
N TYR A 925 19.57 24.75 16.42
CA TYR A 925 19.90 23.33 16.46
C TYR A 925 21.17 23.05 17.30
N ALA A 926 22.25 23.82 17.13
CA ALA A 926 23.44 23.69 17.96
C ALA A 926 23.15 23.94 19.46
N LYS A 927 22.37 24.98 19.79
CA LYS A 927 21.96 25.24 21.17
C LYS A 927 21.15 24.08 21.77
N GLN A 928 20.29 23.43 20.97
CA GLN A 928 19.55 22.24 21.40
C GLN A 928 20.50 21.07 21.65
N SER A 929 21.38 20.75 20.71
CA SER A 929 22.35 19.62 20.82
C SER A 929 23.27 19.74 22.04
N ASN A 930 23.84 20.93 22.30
CA ASN A 930 24.64 21.16 23.52
C ASN A 930 23.79 21.07 24.82
N GLY A 931 22.47 21.32 24.74
CA GLY A 931 21.52 21.07 25.82
C GLY A 931 21.30 19.57 26.08
N LEU A 932 21.20 18.76 25.02
CA LEU A 932 21.14 17.29 25.10
C LEU A 932 22.45 16.72 25.66
N ALA A 933 23.61 17.20 25.20
CA ALA A 933 24.92 16.84 25.76
C ALA A 933 25.01 17.15 27.27
N SER A 934 24.50 18.31 27.69
CA SER A 934 24.44 18.69 29.11
C SER A 934 23.56 17.75 29.94
N LYS A 935 22.44 17.25 29.38
CA LYS A 935 21.62 16.21 30.01
C LYS A 935 22.36 14.87 30.09
N GLN A 936 22.99 14.43 28.99
CA GLN A 936 23.76 13.19 28.92
C GLN A 936 24.83 13.12 30.02
N PHE A 937 25.63 14.18 30.20
CA PHE A 937 26.64 14.23 31.25
C PHE A 937 26.03 14.24 32.67
N GLY A 938 24.83 14.82 32.85
CA GLY A 938 24.08 14.73 34.11
C GLY A 938 23.58 13.31 34.42
N ILE A 939 23.03 12.60 33.42
CA ILE A 939 22.61 11.19 33.57
C ILE A 939 23.84 10.33 33.89
N ARG A 940 24.94 10.53 33.17
CA ARG A 940 26.25 9.89 33.44
C ARG A 940 26.76 10.17 34.86
N GLN A 941 26.52 11.37 35.40
CA GLN A 941 26.86 11.71 36.79
C GLN A 941 25.96 10.98 37.81
N ASN A 942 24.67 10.78 37.51
CA ASN A 942 23.77 9.97 38.33
C ASN A 942 24.20 8.48 38.35
N VAL A 943 24.58 7.92 37.18
CA VAL A 943 25.17 6.57 37.08
C VAL A 943 26.48 6.49 37.87
N ARG A 944 27.33 7.52 37.80
CA ARG A 944 28.56 7.58 38.60
C ARG A 944 28.28 7.58 40.10
N GLY A 945 27.27 8.32 40.55
CA GLY A 945 26.83 8.31 41.95
C GLY A 945 26.42 6.91 42.42
N ALA A 946 25.65 6.18 41.61
CA ALA A 946 25.28 4.79 41.92
C ALA A 946 26.52 3.85 41.98
N PHE A 947 27.47 4.01 41.07
CA PHE A 947 28.74 3.26 41.08
C PHE A 947 29.58 3.54 42.36
N ASP A 948 29.73 4.81 42.74
CA ASP A 948 30.48 5.20 43.94
C ASP A 948 29.77 4.78 45.25
N ASP A 949 28.44 4.71 45.26
CA ASP A 949 27.68 4.20 46.40
C ASP A 949 27.82 2.67 46.55
N ILE A 950 27.87 1.90 45.46
CA ILE A 950 28.17 0.45 45.53
C ILE A 950 29.57 0.21 46.12
N LEU A 951 30.56 1.04 45.77
CA LEU A 951 31.92 0.94 46.31
C LEU A 951 32.01 1.28 47.81
N ARG A 952 31.05 2.02 48.38
CA ARG A 952 30.96 2.33 49.81
C ARG A 952 30.37 1.20 50.65
N LEU A 953 29.75 0.19 50.03
CA LEU A 953 29.15 -0.94 50.74
C LEU A 953 30.23 -1.91 51.29
N PRO A 954 30.05 -2.47 52.50
CA PRO A 954 30.95 -3.51 53.01
C PRO A 954 30.93 -4.74 52.08
N SER A 955 32.11 -5.17 51.64
CA SER A 955 32.30 -6.19 50.58
C SER A 955 31.60 -5.87 49.24
N GLY A 956 31.27 -4.60 48.95
CA GLY A 956 30.57 -4.21 47.72
C GLY A 956 31.29 -4.62 46.43
N ASN A 957 32.61 -4.47 46.38
CA ASN A 957 33.43 -4.90 45.23
C ASN A 957 33.51 -6.43 45.06
N GLU A 958 33.30 -7.20 46.14
CA GLU A 958 33.31 -8.67 46.12
C GLU A 958 31.94 -9.23 45.71
N LYS A 959 30.85 -8.63 46.24
CA LYS A 959 29.47 -9.03 45.94
C LYS A 959 28.99 -8.54 44.56
N PHE A 960 29.33 -7.31 44.17
CA PHE A 960 28.75 -6.61 43.02
C PHE A 960 29.77 -6.28 41.90
N GLY A 961 30.84 -7.09 41.80
CA GLY A 961 31.94 -6.90 40.85
C GLY A 961 31.60 -7.14 39.37
N LYS A 962 30.37 -7.57 39.03
CA LYS A 962 29.86 -7.63 37.64
C LYS A 962 29.09 -6.35 37.31
N GLU A 963 28.26 -5.92 38.24
CA GLU A 963 27.39 -4.76 38.20
C GLU A 963 28.24 -3.48 38.08
N LEU A 964 29.32 -3.38 38.87
CA LEU A 964 30.32 -2.32 38.73
C LEU A 964 30.94 -2.25 37.32
N LYS A 965 31.19 -3.39 36.67
CA LYS A 965 31.75 -3.43 35.31
C LYS A 965 30.73 -3.01 34.25
N LEU A 966 29.45 -3.35 34.43
CA LEU A 966 28.38 -2.89 33.56
C LEU A 966 28.20 -1.37 33.70
N LEU A 967 28.16 -0.82 34.92
CA LEU A 967 28.06 0.62 35.14
C LEU A 967 29.28 1.40 34.63
N ASP A 968 30.50 0.82 34.69
CA ASP A 968 31.71 1.38 34.07
C ASP A 968 31.66 1.35 32.53
N ALA A 969 31.03 0.34 31.92
CA ALA A 969 30.75 0.32 30.49
C ALA A 969 29.71 1.39 30.10
N VAL A 970 28.58 1.46 30.81
CA VAL A 970 27.54 2.51 30.63
C VAL A 970 28.17 3.91 30.66
N MET A 971 28.98 4.22 31.68
CA MET A 971 29.60 5.54 31.80
C MET A 971 30.49 5.92 30.61
N LYS A 972 31.15 4.95 29.96
CA LYS A 972 31.99 5.19 28.78
C LYS A 972 31.17 5.48 27.53
N VAL A 973 30.09 4.72 27.33
CA VAL A 973 29.16 4.91 26.21
C VAL A 973 28.41 6.25 26.35
N MET A 974 28.00 6.62 27.57
CA MET A 974 27.41 7.94 27.86
C MET A 974 28.40 9.09 27.66
N ASP A 975 29.68 8.92 28.03
CA ASP A 975 30.72 9.92 27.74
C ASP A 975 30.94 10.07 26.23
N GLU A 976 30.88 8.99 25.45
CA GLU A 976 30.93 9.02 23.99
C GLU A 976 29.71 9.74 23.39
N ALA A 977 28.48 9.37 23.79
CA ALA A 977 27.24 10.03 23.38
C ALA A 977 27.29 11.55 23.65
N GLY A 978 27.70 11.96 24.86
CA GLY A 978 27.82 13.38 25.22
C GLY A 978 28.86 14.12 24.38
N THR A 979 29.95 13.43 24.02
CA THR A 979 31.03 13.95 23.17
C THR A 979 30.66 13.96 21.67
N ILE A 980 29.56 13.32 21.26
CA ILE A 980 28.95 13.43 19.93
C ILE A 980 27.94 14.59 19.91
N LEU A 981 27.05 14.64 20.91
CA LEU A 981 26.03 15.69 21.06
C LEU A 981 26.64 17.11 21.24
N ASP A 982 27.83 17.22 21.85
CA ASP A 982 28.57 18.50 21.98
C ASP A 982 29.26 18.96 20.68
N LYS A 983 29.22 18.15 19.60
CA LYS A 983 29.68 18.49 18.25
C LYS A 983 28.52 18.82 17.29
N PRO A 984 27.38 19.32 17.80
CA PRO A 984 26.10 19.37 17.11
C PRO A 984 25.76 18.20 16.16
N ASP A 985 25.96 16.95 16.60
CA ASP A 985 25.52 15.76 15.85
C ASP A 985 24.50 14.95 16.65
N THR A 986 23.21 15.09 16.31
CA THR A 986 22.11 14.26 16.83
C THR A 986 21.82 13.06 15.94
N GLY A 987 22.68 12.77 14.96
CA GLY A 987 22.46 11.74 13.95
C GLY A 987 22.56 10.30 14.48
N ALA A 988 22.63 9.36 13.54
CA ALA A 988 22.75 7.93 13.84
C ALA A 988 23.86 7.55 14.85
N PRO A 989 25.03 8.23 14.93
CA PRO A 989 26.05 7.92 15.95
C PRO A 989 25.58 8.19 17.39
N ALA A 990 24.91 9.32 17.64
CA ALA A 990 24.40 9.66 18.97
C ALA A 990 23.29 8.67 19.39
N ILE A 991 22.29 8.46 18.52
CA ILE A 991 21.16 7.56 18.77
C ILE A 991 21.60 6.11 18.98
N ALA A 992 22.71 5.69 18.35
CA ALA A 992 23.32 4.38 18.58
C ALA A 992 23.99 4.29 19.96
N ALA A 993 24.79 5.28 20.36
CA ALA A 993 25.44 5.30 21.67
C ALA A 993 24.42 5.37 22.82
N GLU A 994 23.43 6.25 22.74
CA GLU A 994 22.30 6.31 23.69
C GLU A 994 21.57 4.96 23.78
N THR A 995 21.41 4.24 22.66
CA THR A 995 20.78 2.92 22.65
C THR A 995 21.65 1.83 23.27
N GLU A 996 22.97 1.84 23.07
CA GLU A 996 23.89 0.93 23.75
C GLU A 996 23.93 1.20 25.26
N ALA A 997 23.89 2.46 25.69
CA ALA A 997 23.77 2.83 27.11
C ALA A 997 22.46 2.30 27.73
N ILE A 998 21.32 2.40 27.00
CA ILE A 998 20.03 1.82 27.40
C ILE A 998 20.11 0.28 27.52
N GLU A 999 20.70 -0.41 26.54
CA GLU A 999 20.86 -1.88 26.60
C GLU A 999 21.74 -2.34 27.78
N LEU A 1000 22.86 -1.65 28.03
CA LEU A 1000 23.75 -1.93 29.16
C LEU A 1000 23.08 -1.61 30.52
N LEU A 1001 22.26 -0.55 30.60
CA LEU A 1001 21.46 -0.25 31.80
C LEU A 1001 20.34 -1.27 32.03
N LEU A 1002 19.67 -1.76 30.98
CA LEU A 1002 18.72 -2.86 31.07
C LEU A 1002 19.38 -4.16 31.54
N GLN A 1003 20.60 -4.44 31.08
CA GLN A 1003 21.41 -5.56 31.56
C GLN A 1003 21.79 -5.40 33.05
N ALA A 1004 22.15 -4.19 33.48
CA ALA A 1004 22.43 -3.89 34.89
C ALA A 1004 21.17 -3.99 35.78
N LYS A 1005 19.98 -3.65 35.26
CA LYS A 1005 18.69 -3.80 35.96
C LYS A 1005 18.26 -5.27 36.12
N ARG A 1006 18.67 -6.17 35.21
CA ARG A 1006 18.26 -7.59 35.17
C ARG A 1006 19.41 -8.56 35.53
N PRO A 1007 19.81 -8.69 36.82
CA PRO A 1007 20.83 -9.66 37.23
C PRO A 1007 20.36 -11.09 36.95
N ASN A 1008 21.12 -11.83 36.14
CA ASN A 1008 20.75 -13.17 35.67
C ASN A 1008 20.75 -14.19 36.83
N PRO A 1009 19.62 -14.84 37.18
CA PRO A 1009 19.49 -15.69 38.36
C PRO A 1009 20.32 -17.00 38.31
N LYS A 1010 20.95 -17.34 37.18
CA LYS A 1010 21.88 -18.47 37.07
C LYS A 1010 23.35 -18.09 37.33
N GLY A 1011 23.63 -16.84 37.74
CA GLY A 1011 24.98 -16.28 37.82
C GLY A 1011 25.81 -16.56 39.09
N GLY A 1012 25.40 -17.49 39.96
CA GLY A 1012 26.05 -17.77 41.25
C GLY A 1012 27.49 -18.32 41.14
N GLY A 1013 28.37 -17.89 42.04
CA GLY A 1013 29.75 -18.41 42.13
C GLY A 1013 29.79 -19.87 42.61
N GLY A 1014 30.75 -20.65 42.10
CA GLY A 1014 30.88 -22.07 42.45
C GLY A 1014 31.30 -22.29 43.91
N GLY A 1015 30.49 -23.04 44.67
CA GLY A 1015 30.67 -23.13 46.13
C GLY A 1015 30.05 -24.33 46.86
N GLY A 1016 29.85 -25.47 46.21
CA GLY A 1016 29.68 -26.79 46.86
C GLY A 1016 28.39 -27.08 47.66
N GLY A 1017 27.73 -28.20 47.34
CA GLY A 1017 26.67 -28.81 48.17
C GLY A 1017 25.26 -28.65 47.60
N SER A 1018 24.53 -29.77 47.47
CA SER A 1018 23.14 -29.80 47.03
C SER A 1018 22.20 -29.98 48.21
N PRO A 1019 21.23 -29.07 48.41
CA PRO A 1019 20.03 -29.33 49.21
C PRO A 1019 18.89 -29.82 48.30
N GLY A 1020 18.10 -30.79 48.79
CA GLY A 1020 16.93 -31.30 48.07
C GLY A 1020 15.61 -30.84 48.68
N GLY A 1021 14.56 -30.76 47.86
CA GLY A 1021 13.15 -30.88 48.29
C GLY A 1021 12.64 -29.87 49.33
N GLY A 1022 12.46 -28.60 48.94
CA GLY A 1022 11.74 -27.58 49.72
C GLY A 1022 11.17 -26.49 48.81
N GLY A 1023 10.00 -25.94 49.15
CA GLY A 1023 9.26 -25.00 48.29
C GLY A 1023 9.70 -23.53 48.42
N SER A 1024 9.38 -22.74 47.38
CA SER A 1024 9.21 -21.27 47.40
C SER A 1024 10.34 -20.41 48.02
N ALA A 1025 11.58 -20.52 47.52
CA ALA A 1025 12.70 -19.65 47.94
C ALA A 1025 13.68 -19.26 46.79
N ALA A 1026 13.18 -19.11 45.55
CA ALA A 1026 14.02 -18.97 44.35
C ALA A 1026 13.86 -17.65 43.56
N SER A 1027 13.18 -16.64 44.12
CA SER A 1027 12.89 -15.35 43.46
C SER A 1027 13.02 -14.15 44.40
N THR A 1028 13.82 -14.29 45.45
CA THR A 1028 13.82 -13.45 46.66
C THR A 1028 15.09 -12.63 46.88
N SER A 1029 16.00 -12.58 45.90
CA SER A 1029 17.26 -11.83 45.96
C SER A 1029 17.24 -10.52 45.16
N LEU A 1030 16.06 -10.02 44.80
CA LEU A 1030 15.84 -8.78 44.05
C LEU A 1030 14.90 -7.86 44.83
N ALA A 1031 15.24 -6.57 44.86
CA ALA A 1031 14.35 -5.52 45.35
C ALA A 1031 13.07 -5.49 44.52
N ALA A 1032 11.89 -5.49 45.16
CA ALA A 1032 10.60 -5.52 44.48
C ALA A 1032 10.38 -4.29 43.60
N LEU A 1033 11.02 -3.16 43.90
CA LEU A 1033 11.02 -1.96 43.07
C LEU A 1033 11.62 -2.21 41.67
N ALA A 1034 12.55 -3.17 41.52
CA ALA A 1034 13.13 -3.52 40.23
C ALA A 1034 12.10 -4.15 39.27
N ASP A 1035 11.10 -4.85 39.80
CA ASP A 1035 9.99 -5.45 39.04
C ASP A 1035 9.00 -4.40 38.49
N LEU A 1036 9.08 -3.15 38.96
CA LEU A 1036 8.10 -2.08 38.68
C LEU A 1036 8.71 -0.97 37.80
N GLY A 1037 8.75 -1.18 36.49
CA GLY A 1037 9.01 -0.08 35.56
C GLY A 1037 8.80 -0.42 34.08
N GLU A 1038 8.43 0.59 33.31
CA GLU A 1038 8.37 0.70 31.83
C GLU A 1038 9.12 -0.45 31.11
N GLY A 1039 8.37 -1.35 30.47
CA GLY A 1039 8.89 -2.54 29.78
C GLY A 1039 8.99 -3.83 30.62
N ALA A 1040 8.54 -3.85 31.87
CA ALA A 1040 8.55 -5.03 32.74
C ALA A 1040 7.38 -6.01 32.52
N ASP A 1041 7.29 -6.62 31.33
CA ASP A 1041 6.57 -7.89 31.18
C ASP A 1041 7.31 -8.97 31.99
N ALA A 1042 6.79 -9.31 33.16
CA ALA A 1042 7.42 -10.18 34.16
C ALA A 1042 7.67 -11.65 33.73
N ALA A 1043 7.38 -11.99 32.47
CA ALA A 1043 7.65 -13.29 31.84
C ALA A 1043 8.67 -13.21 30.68
N THR A 1044 9.18 -12.03 30.31
CA THR A 1044 10.07 -11.86 29.15
C THR A 1044 11.53 -12.22 29.44
N ASN A 1045 11.88 -13.48 29.21
CA ASN A 1045 13.29 -13.89 29.09
C ASN A 1045 13.91 -13.25 27.83
N VAL A 1046 14.80 -12.28 28.04
CA VAL A 1046 15.74 -11.81 27.01
C VAL A 1046 16.99 -12.68 27.11
N GLU A 1047 17.26 -13.48 26.07
CA GLU A 1047 18.52 -14.25 26.03
C GLU A 1047 19.71 -13.30 25.87
N ALA A 1048 20.77 -13.55 26.65
CA ALA A 1048 21.92 -12.68 26.73
C ALA A 1048 22.77 -12.76 25.45
N ARG A 1049 22.53 -11.82 24.52
CA ARG A 1049 23.40 -11.61 23.37
C ARG A 1049 24.80 -11.22 23.86
N PRO A 1050 25.88 -11.87 23.39
CA PRO A 1050 27.23 -11.39 23.65
C PRO A 1050 27.44 -10.07 22.91
N VAL A 1051 27.81 -9.01 23.64
CA VAL A 1051 28.09 -7.69 23.05
C VAL A 1051 29.37 -7.78 22.21
N GLY A 1052 29.20 -7.98 20.90
CA GLY A 1052 30.28 -8.20 19.97
C GLY A 1052 31.02 -6.91 19.64
N GLN A 1053 32.14 -6.64 20.32
CA GLN A 1053 33.06 -5.55 19.95
C GLN A 1053 33.35 -5.58 18.45
N SER A 1054 33.21 -4.43 17.79
CA SER A 1054 33.20 -4.26 16.33
C SER A 1054 34.58 -4.41 15.68
N THR A 1055 35.24 -5.54 15.88
CA THR A 1055 36.42 -5.97 15.13
C THR A 1055 35.94 -6.81 13.93
N GLY A 1056 36.21 -6.33 12.71
CA GLY A 1056 35.53 -6.79 11.48
C GLY A 1056 35.92 -8.18 10.95
N LYS A 1057 35.93 -9.22 11.78
CA LYS A 1057 36.22 -10.63 11.41
C LYS A 1057 35.33 -11.69 12.07
N ALA A 1058 34.22 -11.31 12.70
CA ALA A 1058 33.15 -12.23 13.08
C ALA A 1058 32.04 -12.24 12.00
N GLY A 1059 31.48 -13.41 11.69
CA GLY A 1059 30.36 -13.53 10.76
C GLY A 1059 29.06 -12.99 11.38
N ARG A 1060 28.19 -12.38 10.57
CA ARG A 1060 26.85 -11.97 11.00
C ARG A 1060 25.98 -13.20 11.26
N GLU A 1061 25.67 -13.49 12.52
CA GLU A 1061 24.50 -14.31 12.83
C GLU A 1061 23.23 -13.50 12.54
N LEU A 1062 22.35 -14.05 11.71
CA LEU A 1062 21.07 -13.42 11.37
C LEU A 1062 20.05 -13.63 12.51
N PRO A 1063 19.13 -12.67 12.76
CA PRO A 1063 18.03 -12.82 13.71
C PRO A 1063 17.19 -14.07 13.43
N GLU A 1064 16.55 -14.63 14.46
CA GLU A 1064 15.69 -15.80 14.28
C GLU A 1064 14.57 -15.54 13.27
N GLU A 1065 13.92 -14.36 13.29
CA GLU A 1065 12.91 -13.97 12.29
C GLU A 1065 13.43 -14.06 10.84
N PHE A 1066 14.71 -13.73 10.62
CA PHE A 1066 15.36 -13.89 9.31
C PHE A 1066 15.73 -15.34 9.01
N LYS A 1067 16.09 -16.14 10.03
CA LYS A 1067 16.29 -17.60 9.86
C LYS A 1067 14.96 -18.30 9.54
N THR A 1068 13.90 -18.08 10.31
CA THR A 1068 12.56 -18.64 10.02
C THR A 1068 12.03 -18.13 8.68
N GLY A 1069 12.30 -16.87 8.32
CA GLY A 1069 11.97 -16.31 7.01
C GLY A 1069 12.74 -16.98 5.86
N LEU A 1070 14.04 -17.22 6.04
CA LEU A 1070 14.88 -17.95 5.06
C LEU A 1070 14.52 -19.43 4.98
N ASP A 1071 14.27 -20.11 6.10
CA ASP A 1071 13.86 -21.51 6.13
C ASP A 1071 12.47 -21.68 5.50
N ALA A 1072 11.52 -20.77 5.78
CA ALA A 1072 10.22 -20.75 5.10
C ALA A 1072 10.32 -20.40 3.60
N TYR A 1073 11.35 -19.66 3.19
CA TYR A 1073 11.66 -19.38 1.78
C TYR A 1073 12.28 -20.62 1.10
N PHE A 1074 13.28 -21.27 1.71
CA PHE A 1074 13.92 -22.48 1.18
C PHE A 1074 12.96 -23.68 1.16
N ASN A 1075 12.18 -23.93 2.21
CA ASN A 1075 11.13 -24.97 2.18
C ASN A 1075 10.11 -24.72 1.05
N LYS A 1076 9.77 -23.46 0.76
CA LYS A 1076 8.92 -23.11 -0.40
C LYS A 1076 9.61 -23.33 -1.75
N LEU A 1077 10.93 -23.22 -1.80
CA LEU A 1077 11.75 -23.38 -3.01
C LEU A 1077 12.04 -24.86 -3.30
N GLU A 1078 12.18 -25.70 -2.27
CA GLU A 1078 12.24 -27.17 -2.38
C GLU A 1078 10.86 -27.82 -2.62
N SER A 1079 9.76 -27.11 -2.33
CA SER A 1079 8.38 -27.57 -2.61
C SER A 1079 7.90 -27.35 -4.07
N LYS A 1080 8.81 -27.31 -5.05
CA LYS A 1080 8.53 -26.93 -6.44
C LYS A 1080 9.15 -27.85 -7.49
#